data_AF-A0A2P8DC75-F1
#
_entry.id   AF-A0A2P8DC75-F1
#
_cell.length_a   1.000
_cell.length_b   1.000
_cell.length_c   1.000
_cell.angle_alpha   90.00
_cell.angle_beta   90.00
_cell.angle_gamma   90.00
#
_symmetry.space_group_name_H-M   'P 1'
#
loop_
_entity.id
_entity.type
_entity.pdbx_description
1 polymer ?
#
loop_
_entity_poly.entity_id
_entity_poly.type
_entity_poly.pdbx_seq_one_letter_code
_entity_poly.pdbx_strand_id
1 'polypeptide(L)'
;MTKHKILMLALMVLVTALRATGQCPTVLVFNPSNPDHTNLSTILSLDIKEDFCALGNGTDNDQAAFEAASTFIKKRGGYTKLVIPAGTYRVGRQAHGFDGWYDYPVHVLPLEFVKNVTVTGIGMPTIQYVDGLRYGYFDPATDLPTDIDIFATGNLLSYTARVGDMFRIVGAENIAISNLRLDGNLYPGKMVIGGRHNNPAHFVGIQEGYSGFDVLFSRGIHIDNVIAKRFGLDGFLLEDHAVAGSPKAGLVYLNNFHADSNGRQGASFVGGDSIFVNGSSFKNSGMGEITYSGLQAGIDIEPDQLGQTSRQFFFTDCLFENNRNTNISIISGVGYVEDVYFLRCKSINIGQNGNTAPTGSTSFNNIALDIGARKNLNFTDCEFYGYVLISKGYSGNNSAEDGNKFMRCLFTDCYQKKVNWYEVFQNVYYPKCSLVRQHISNISTPLMYAPARSYNNIWEYVTIDSSVFDVYDRRPWLNVSASIDKPSIIKNSTVYINSPSGPGSPIVETVVLSDTQLLTSNLKVVMYSNQRYIHDGVEVAGPSGTTTSWGSDVFHRWYDSPYGGPNECIDSMLTDCDTLLPPIDSNLTNAMRKGALKSTANAGYQLYPNPARANRFDLRNLDGTVLYFELLSANGRSIARGSVAGYTTQGFNLPQLSAGIYYLKIIQANAVRVEKIVLQP
;
A
#
# COMPACT_ATOMS: atom_id res chain seq x y z
N MET A 1 13.96 -27.34 49.20
CA MET A 1 14.69 -26.11 48.79
C MET A 1 15.50 -25.62 49.99
N THR A 2 16.83 -25.52 49.90
CA THR A 2 17.69 -25.19 51.06
C THR A 2 17.53 -23.72 51.48
N LYS A 3 17.68 -23.40 52.78
CA LYS A 3 17.51 -22.03 53.33
C LYS A 3 18.30 -20.95 52.56
N HIS A 4 19.43 -21.31 51.97
CA HIS A 4 20.25 -20.43 51.13
C HIS A 4 19.58 -20.07 49.78
N LYS A 5 18.82 -20.99 49.18
CA LYS A 5 18.07 -20.73 47.92
C LYS A 5 16.86 -19.82 48.16
N ILE A 6 16.22 -19.92 49.32
CA ILE A 6 15.11 -19.03 49.70
C ILE A 6 15.63 -17.61 49.97
N LEU A 7 16.79 -17.48 50.63
CA LEU A 7 17.42 -16.18 50.87
C LEU A 7 17.89 -15.51 49.57
N MET A 8 18.50 -16.25 48.64
CA MET A 8 18.86 -15.71 47.33
C MET A 8 17.64 -15.34 46.47
N LEU A 9 16.57 -16.13 46.52
CA LEU A 9 15.32 -15.81 45.82
C LEU A 9 14.68 -14.54 46.41
N ALA A 10 14.65 -14.42 47.74
CA ALA A 10 14.18 -13.21 48.41
C ALA A 10 15.05 -11.98 48.10
N LEU A 11 16.38 -12.14 48.04
CA LEU A 11 17.31 -11.06 47.70
C LEU A 11 17.18 -10.66 46.21
N MET A 12 16.99 -11.61 45.30
CA MET A 12 16.73 -11.31 43.88
C MET A 12 15.37 -10.63 43.68
N VAL A 13 14.33 -11.05 44.40
CA VAL A 13 13.01 -10.39 44.42
C VAL A 13 13.11 -8.98 45.00
N LEU A 14 13.90 -8.77 46.05
CA LEU A 14 14.13 -7.45 46.64
C LEU A 14 14.93 -6.53 45.69
N VAL A 15 15.96 -7.04 45.00
CA VAL A 15 16.77 -6.28 44.05
C VAL A 15 16.00 -5.95 42.77
N THR A 16 15.10 -6.83 42.31
CA THR A 16 14.19 -6.51 41.19
C THR A 16 13.10 -5.53 41.60
N ALA A 17 12.54 -5.63 42.81
CA ALA A 17 11.61 -4.63 43.35
C ALA A 17 12.27 -3.24 43.58
N LEU A 18 13.55 -3.21 43.98
CA LEU A 18 14.32 -1.98 44.14
C LEU A 18 14.79 -1.36 42.81
N ARG A 19 14.93 -2.13 41.73
CA ARG A 19 15.19 -1.58 40.39
C ARG A 19 13.93 -1.01 39.72
N ALA A 20 12.76 -1.59 39.97
CA ALA A 20 11.48 -1.07 39.49
C ALA A 20 11.05 0.24 40.17
N THR A 21 11.61 0.57 41.35
CA THR A 21 11.35 1.82 42.08
C THR A 21 12.32 2.95 41.72
N GLY A 22 13.26 2.73 40.79
CA GLY A 22 14.31 3.69 40.44
C GLY A 22 13.97 4.66 39.29
N GLN A 23 12.82 4.54 38.62
CA GLN A 23 12.57 5.29 37.38
C GLN A 23 11.96 6.69 37.59
N CYS A 24 11.25 6.96 38.69
CA CYS A 24 10.85 8.33 39.12
C CYS A 24 10.16 8.26 40.50
N PRO A 25 10.23 9.32 41.34
CA PRO A 25 9.57 9.34 42.65
C PRO A 25 8.03 9.26 42.63
N THR A 26 7.33 9.68 41.57
CA THR A 26 5.86 9.61 41.49
C THR A 26 5.35 9.52 40.04
N VAL A 27 4.84 8.35 39.65
CA VAL A 27 4.03 8.18 38.43
C VAL A 27 2.71 8.95 38.59
N LEU A 28 2.31 9.72 37.59
CA LEU A 28 1.03 10.41 37.55
C LEU A 28 -0.12 9.40 37.50
N VAL A 29 -1.01 9.46 38.48
CA VAL A 29 -2.21 8.62 38.55
C VAL A 29 -3.45 9.50 38.46
N PHE A 30 -4.42 9.07 37.65
CA PHE A 30 -5.70 9.77 37.54
C PHE A 30 -6.38 9.87 38.92
N ASN A 31 -6.88 11.05 39.24
CA ASN A 31 -7.50 11.36 40.52
C ASN A 31 -8.82 12.09 40.25
N PRO A 32 -9.98 11.48 40.54
CA PRO A 32 -11.28 12.11 40.30
C PRO A 32 -11.53 13.35 41.16
N SER A 33 -10.73 13.56 42.22
CA SER A 33 -10.79 14.77 43.05
C SER A 33 -9.90 15.91 42.53
N ASN A 34 -9.06 15.67 41.52
CA ASN A 34 -8.26 16.72 40.89
C ASN A 34 -9.08 17.38 39.75
N PRO A 35 -9.41 18.68 39.85
CA PRO A 35 -10.14 19.40 38.80
C PRO A 35 -9.46 19.35 37.44
N ASP A 36 -8.13 19.36 37.37
CA ASP A 36 -7.39 19.31 36.10
C ASP A 36 -7.57 17.94 35.42
N HIS A 37 -7.62 16.87 36.22
CA HIS A 37 -7.83 15.51 35.73
C HIS A 37 -9.28 15.26 35.26
N THR A 38 -10.25 16.03 35.75
CA THR A 38 -11.68 15.83 35.41
C THR A 38 -12.24 16.87 34.45
N ASN A 39 -11.58 18.03 34.28
CA ASN A 39 -12.02 19.07 33.36
C ASN A 39 -11.80 18.67 31.89
N LEU A 40 -12.87 18.24 31.20
CA LEU A 40 -12.81 17.84 29.78
C LEU A 40 -12.98 19.00 28.78
N SER A 41 -13.14 20.24 29.24
CA SER A 41 -13.26 21.41 28.36
C SER A 41 -11.94 21.80 27.68
N THR A 42 -10.82 21.23 28.15
CA THR A 42 -9.47 21.51 27.66
C THR A 42 -8.70 20.20 27.41
N ILE A 43 -7.79 20.22 26.45
CA ILE A 43 -6.84 19.13 26.22
C ILE A 43 -5.76 19.19 27.30
N LEU A 44 -5.62 18.11 28.08
CA LEU A 44 -4.55 17.98 29.07
C LEU A 44 -3.26 17.48 28.39
N SER A 45 -2.18 18.25 28.50
CA SER A 45 -0.87 17.84 28.01
C SER A 45 -0.21 16.90 29.01
N LEU A 46 0.33 15.80 28.52
CA LEU A 46 1.04 14.77 29.26
C LEU A 46 2.39 14.51 28.57
N ASP A 47 3.40 14.08 29.32
CA ASP A 47 4.72 13.68 28.83
C ASP A 47 5.08 12.28 29.34
N ILE A 48 5.47 11.39 28.44
CA ILE A 48 5.77 10.00 28.80
C ILE A 48 6.94 9.86 29.78
N LYS A 49 7.91 10.79 29.77
CA LYS A 49 9.06 10.79 30.68
C LYS A 49 8.71 11.43 32.00
N GLU A 50 8.19 12.66 31.97
CA GLU A 50 7.96 13.45 33.19
C GLU A 50 6.79 12.89 34.01
N ASP A 51 5.67 12.53 33.36
CA ASP A 51 4.46 12.10 34.05
C ASP A 51 4.43 10.59 34.31
N PHE A 52 5.03 9.79 33.41
CA PHE A 52 4.91 8.33 33.44
C PHE A 52 6.24 7.59 33.53
N CYS A 53 7.35 8.32 33.66
CA CYS A 53 8.63 7.78 34.10
C CYS A 53 9.32 6.87 33.07
N ALA A 54 8.96 7.00 31.79
CA ALA A 54 9.72 6.34 30.73
C ALA A 54 11.12 6.93 30.61
N LEU A 55 12.12 6.09 30.37
CA LEU A 55 13.51 6.50 30.23
C LEU A 55 13.86 6.82 28.77
N GLY A 56 13.37 6.02 27.82
CA GLY A 56 13.68 6.18 26.40
C GLY A 56 15.18 6.03 26.08
N ASN A 57 15.90 5.22 26.85
CA ASN A 57 17.36 5.05 26.77
C ASN A 57 17.82 3.86 25.92
N GLY A 58 16.90 3.15 25.28
CA GLY A 58 17.15 2.00 24.41
C GLY A 58 17.50 0.70 25.13
N THR A 59 17.50 0.70 26.47
CA THR A 59 17.93 -0.45 27.29
C THR A 59 16.83 -0.92 28.24
N ASP A 60 16.28 0.01 29.03
CA ASP A 60 15.27 -0.32 30.04
C ASP A 60 13.89 -0.49 29.41
N ASN A 61 13.09 -1.41 29.98
CA ASN A 61 11.74 -1.67 29.52
C ASN A 61 10.77 -0.62 30.07
N ASP A 62 10.35 0.30 29.22
CA ASP A 62 9.42 1.39 29.47
C ASP A 62 7.94 0.97 29.40
N GLN A 63 7.62 -0.32 29.24
CA GLN A 63 6.24 -0.82 29.13
C GLN A 63 5.30 -0.31 30.23
N ALA A 64 5.78 -0.27 31.49
CA ALA A 64 4.97 0.20 32.62
C ALA A 64 4.56 1.67 32.50
N ALA A 65 5.41 2.51 31.91
CA ALA A 65 5.12 3.92 31.67
C ALA A 65 3.99 4.09 30.64
N PHE A 66 4.03 3.33 29.55
CA PHE A 66 2.97 3.35 28.54
C PHE A 66 1.64 2.80 29.08
N GLU A 67 1.67 1.75 29.91
CA GLU A 67 0.48 1.24 30.61
C GLU A 67 -0.13 2.27 31.56
N ALA A 68 0.71 3.00 32.31
CA ALA A 68 0.27 4.07 33.19
C ALA A 68 -0.37 5.22 32.39
N ALA A 69 0.26 5.64 31.28
CA ALA A 69 -0.27 6.66 30.38
C ALA A 69 -1.63 6.25 29.80
N SER A 70 -1.73 5.04 29.24
CA SER A 70 -2.99 4.48 28.74
C SER A 70 -4.07 4.46 29.82
N THR A 71 -3.74 3.97 31.02
CA THR A 71 -4.67 3.91 32.15
C THR A 71 -5.19 5.29 32.53
N PHE A 72 -4.31 6.30 32.57
CA PHE A 72 -4.70 7.68 32.85
C PHE A 72 -5.65 8.20 31.77
N ILE A 73 -5.28 8.07 30.49
CA ILE A 73 -6.05 8.55 29.34
C ILE A 73 -7.44 7.90 29.31
N LYS A 74 -7.53 6.58 29.52
CA LYS A 74 -8.80 5.84 29.56
C LYS A 74 -9.68 6.27 30.73
N LYS A 75 -9.13 6.42 31.94
CA LYS A 75 -9.91 6.89 33.11
C LYS A 75 -10.45 8.31 32.92
N ARG A 76 -9.73 9.15 32.18
CA ARG A 76 -10.19 10.49 31.80
C ARG A 76 -11.21 10.49 30.65
N GLY A 77 -11.29 9.41 29.87
CA GLY A 77 -12.13 9.32 28.67
C GLY A 77 -11.52 10.00 27.44
N GLY A 78 -10.21 10.25 27.44
CA GLY A 78 -9.50 10.98 26.38
C GLY A 78 -9.24 12.45 26.72
N TYR A 79 -9.39 13.36 25.76
CA TYR A 79 -9.09 14.81 25.89
C TYR A 79 -7.67 15.07 26.41
N THR A 80 -6.71 14.42 25.78
CA THR A 80 -5.29 14.42 26.18
C THR A 80 -4.38 14.57 24.98
N LYS A 81 -3.20 15.15 25.23
CA LYS A 81 -2.07 15.15 24.31
C LYS A 81 -0.89 14.50 25.02
N LEU A 82 -0.53 13.28 24.63
CA LEU A 82 0.67 12.60 25.10
C LEU A 82 1.86 12.97 24.21
N VAL A 83 2.88 13.56 24.81
CA VAL A 83 4.17 13.87 24.18
C VAL A 83 5.16 12.74 24.47
N ILE A 84 5.83 12.29 23.42
CA ILE A 84 6.93 11.31 23.50
C ILE A 84 8.20 12.04 23.07
N PRO A 85 9.06 12.46 24.02
CA PRO A 85 10.35 13.06 23.69
C PRO A 85 11.25 12.14 22.87
N ALA A 86 12.33 12.69 22.31
CA ALA A 86 13.34 11.90 21.60
C ALA A 86 13.91 10.80 22.49
N GLY A 87 14.11 9.62 21.91
CA GLY A 87 14.64 8.45 22.60
C GLY A 87 14.29 7.15 21.88
N THR A 88 14.81 6.05 22.42
CA THR A 88 14.40 4.69 22.07
C THR A 88 13.76 4.06 23.29
N TYR A 89 12.47 3.79 23.22
CA TYR A 89 11.67 3.25 24.32
C TYR A 89 11.51 1.75 24.09
N ARG A 90 12.15 0.94 24.92
CA ARG A 90 12.01 -0.52 24.83
C ARG A 90 10.71 -0.91 25.53
N VAL A 91 9.84 -1.68 24.89
CA VAL A 91 8.50 -1.98 25.40
C VAL A 91 8.12 -3.44 25.23
N GLY A 92 6.97 -3.84 25.77
CA GLY A 92 6.43 -5.19 25.66
C GLY A 92 6.77 -6.09 26.82
N ARG A 93 5.78 -6.92 27.14
CA ARG A 93 5.86 -8.06 28.06
C ARG A 93 4.71 -8.99 27.74
N GLN A 94 4.86 -10.26 28.09
CA GLN A 94 3.80 -11.25 27.99
C GLN A 94 3.43 -11.73 29.39
N ALA A 95 2.18 -12.13 29.56
CA ALA A 95 1.71 -12.75 30.79
C ALA A 95 1.27 -14.18 30.50
N HIS A 96 1.65 -15.13 31.35
CA HIS A 96 1.01 -16.45 31.31
C HIS A 96 -0.49 -16.26 31.61
N GLY A 97 -1.36 -16.79 30.74
CA GLY A 97 -2.80 -16.55 30.89
C GLY A 97 -3.43 -17.44 31.96
N PHE A 98 -4.60 -17.01 32.43
CA PHE A 98 -5.47 -17.83 33.27
C PHE A 98 -6.04 -18.98 32.43
N ASP A 99 -6.04 -20.22 32.95
CA ASP A 99 -6.56 -21.44 32.30
C ASP A 99 -5.66 -22.13 31.26
N GLY A 100 -4.33 -21.97 31.37
CA GLY A 100 -3.38 -22.76 30.57
C GLY A 100 -3.01 -22.14 29.22
N TRP A 101 -3.16 -20.83 29.07
CA TRP A 101 -2.77 -20.08 27.89
C TRP A 101 -1.27 -19.78 27.98
N TYR A 102 -0.56 -20.06 26.89
CA TYR A 102 0.90 -20.10 26.92
C TYR A 102 1.52 -18.72 27.16
N ASP A 103 1.26 -17.74 26.28
CA ASP A 103 1.68 -16.33 26.49
C ASP A 103 0.65 -15.32 25.94
N TYR A 104 0.00 -14.59 26.84
CA TYR A 104 -1.02 -13.58 26.55
C TYR A 104 -0.39 -12.20 26.28
N PRO A 105 -0.92 -11.44 25.29
CA PRO A 105 -0.33 -10.16 24.92
C PRO A 105 -0.60 -9.09 25.96
N VAL A 106 0.34 -8.14 26.07
CA VAL A 106 0.10 -6.86 26.73
C VAL A 106 0.39 -5.75 25.72
N HIS A 107 -0.67 -5.10 25.25
CA HIS A 107 -0.58 -3.98 24.30
C HIS A 107 0.25 -2.83 24.90
N VAL A 108 1.02 -2.12 24.08
CA VAL A 108 1.90 -1.05 24.57
C VAL A 108 1.07 0.15 24.99
N LEU A 109 0.25 0.70 24.10
CA LEU A 109 -0.63 1.84 24.39
C LEU A 109 -2.07 1.58 23.91
N PRO A 110 -2.90 0.86 24.70
CA PRO A 110 -4.31 0.68 24.35
C PRO A 110 -5.11 1.98 24.55
N LEU A 111 -5.81 2.42 23.51
CA LEU A 111 -6.68 3.60 23.46
C LEU A 111 -8.12 3.14 23.18
N GLU A 112 -8.80 2.67 24.23
CA GLU A 112 -10.10 2.01 24.13
C GLU A 112 -11.19 2.94 24.68
N PHE A 113 -12.23 3.18 23.89
CA PHE A 113 -13.40 3.99 24.24
C PHE A 113 -13.07 5.43 24.68
N VAL A 114 -12.06 6.03 24.05
CA VAL A 114 -11.58 7.39 24.32
C VAL A 114 -11.84 8.35 23.15
N LYS A 115 -11.87 9.65 23.43
CA LYS A 115 -12.07 10.69 22.40
C LYS A 115 -11.02 11.78 22.46
N ASN A 116 -10.71 12.40 21.32
CA ASN A 116 -9.83 13.58 21.25
C ASN A 116 -8.46 13.33 21.93
N VAL A 117 -7.77 12.28 21.49
CA VAL A 117 -6.43 11.93 21.99
C VAL A 117 -5.41 12.23 20.91
N THR A 118 -4.36 12.97 21.26
CA THR A 118 -3.19 13.17 20.41
C THR A 118 -1.99 12.46 21.03
N VAL A 119 -1.27 11.66 20.27
CA VAL A 119 0.07 11.15 20.64
C VAL A 119 1.07 11.71 19.64
N THR A 120 2.10 12.39 20.10
CA THR A 120 3.07 13.03 19.21
C THR A 120 4.49 12.84 19.67
N GLY A 121 5.35 12.41 18.74
CA GLY A 121 6.78 12.28 18.97
C GLY A 121 7.53 13.58 18.68
N ILE A 122 8.52 13.90 19.51
CA ILE A 122 9.46 15.00 19.31
C ILE A 122 10.79 14.42 18.83
N GLY A 123 11.25 14.83 17.64
CA GLY A 123 12.50 14.29 17.07
C GLY A 123 12.38 12.86 16.55
N MET A 124 11.16 12.38 16.29
CA MET A 124 10.87 11.05 15.71
C MET A 124 11.39 9.88 16.58
N PRO A 125 10.97 9.78 17.86
CA PRO A 125 11.42 8.73 18.77
C PRO A 125 11.03 7.33 18.27
N THR A 126 11.76 6.34 18.75
CA THR A 126 11.51 4.92 18.43
C THR A 126 10.86 4.23 19.61
N ILE A 127 9.73 3.58 19.39
CA ILE A 127 9.12 2.63 20.33
C ILE A 127 9.41 1.24 19.77
N GLN A 128 10.16 0.42 20.51
CA GLN A 128 10.68 -0.86 20.03
C GLN A 128 10.38 -1.97 21.01
N TYR A 129 9.86 -3.11 20.56
CA TYR A 129 9.69 -4.25 21.46
C TYR A 129 11.01 -4.76 22.03
N VAL A 130 10.98 -5.29 23.26
CA VAL A 130 12.12 -5.95 23.91
C VAL A 130 12.50 -7.25 23.20
N ASP A 131 13.69 -7.74 23.47
CA ASP A 131 14.14 -9.04 22.96
C ASP A 131 13.49 -10.17 23.76
N GLY A 132 13.35 -11.35 23.16
CA GLY A 132 12.94 -12.58 23.82
C GLY A 132 11.43 -12.79 23.96
N LEU A 133 10.60 -11.89 23.41
CA LEU A 133 9.14 -12.13 23.34
C LEU A 133 8.86 -13.31 22.40
N ARG A 134 7.89 -14.15 22.77
CA ARG A 134 7.45 -15.30 22.01
C ARG A 134 6.33 -14.94 21.03
N TYR A 135 6.41 -15.43 19.81
CA TYR A 135 5.39 -15.20 18.79
C TYR A 135 5.14 -16.45 17.95
N GLY A 136 3.88 -16.89 17.87
CA GLY A 136 3.50 -18.11 17.15
C GLY A 136 3.03 -19.21 18.09
N TYR A 137 3.19 -20.46 17.68
CA TYR A 137 2.64 -21.60 18.41
C TYR A 137 3.73 -22.46 19.04
N PHE A 138 3.53 -22.83 20.31
CA PHE A 138 4.45 -23.59 21.13
C PHE A 138 3.71 -24.70 21.87
N ASP A 139 4.34 -25.86 22.00
CA ASP A 139 3.79 -26.92 22.83
C ASP A 139 3.97 -26.57 24.32
N PRO A 140 2.89 -26.40 25.10
CA PRO A 140 2.98 -26.00 26.49
C PRO A 140 3.70 -27.02 27.39
N ALA A 141 3.81 -28.28 26.97
CA ALA A 141 4.52 -29.32 27.73
C ALA A 141 6.03 -29.32 27.47
N THR A 142 6.45 -29.04 26.23
CA THR A 142 7.85 -29.14 25.81
C THR A 142 8.53 -27.79 25.61
N ASP A 143 7.77 -26.70 25.55
CA ASP A 143 8.22 -25.34 25.27
C ASP A 143 8.80 -25.14 23.85
N LEU A 144 8.65 -26.15 22.98
CA LEU A 144 9.18 -26.14 21.63
C LEU A 144 8.18 -25.53 20.63
N PRO A 145 8.67 -24.84 19.58
CA PRO A 145 7.86 -24.45 18.44
C PRO A 145 7.07 -25.64 17.89
N THR A 146 5.77 -25.49 17.71
CA THR A 146 4.91 -26.57 17.20
C THR A 146 3.95 -26.03 16.16
N ASP A 147 3.85 -26.72 15.03
CA ASP A 147 2.83 -26.43 14.05
C ASP A 147 1.50 -27.02 14.50
N ILE A 148 0.42 -26.29 14.22
CA ILE A 148 -0.91 -26.64 14.69
C ILE A 148 -1.92 -26.66 13.54
N ASP A 149 -3.03 -27.36 13.78
CA ASP A 149 -4.24 -27.30 12.96
C ASP A 149 -5.41 -27.02 13.91
N ILE A 150 -5.99 -25.83 13.82
CA ILE A 150 -7.05 -25.33 14.70
C ILE A 150 -8.25 -26.27 14.80
N PHE A 151 -8.54 -27.01 13.72
CA PHE A 151 -9.66 -27.95 13.69
C PHE A 151 -9.34 -29.28 14.38
N ALA A 152 -8.05 -29.64 14.48
CA ALA A 152 -7.61 -30.87 15.12
C ALA A 152 -7.21 -30.66 16.59
N THR A 153 -6.63 -29.51 16.94
CA THR A 153 -6.02 -29.25 18.25
C THR A 153 -7.04 -28.91 19.33
N GLY A 154 -8.26 -28.47 19.00
CA GLY A 154 -9.40 -28.28 19.92
C GLY A 154 -9.27 -27.14 20.94
N ASN A 155 -8.05 -26.82 21.40
CA ASN A 155 -7.72 -25.68 22.25
C ASN A 155 -6.48 -24.94 21.72
N LEU A 156 -6.69 -24.05 20.75
CA LEU A 156 -5.64 -23.23 20.14
C LEU A 156 -4.87 -22.38 21.16
N LEU A 157 -5.60 -21.87 22.13
CA LEU A 157 -5.14 -20.80 23.03
C LEU A 157 -4.05 -21.28 23.98
N SER A 158 -4.05 -22.57 24.33
CA SER A 158 -2.99 -23.19 25.14
C SER A 158 -1.65 -23.34 24.43
N TYR A 159 -1.62 -23.14 23.11
CA TYR A 159 -0.40 -23.20 22.30
C TYR A 159 0.08 -21.82 21.86
N THR A 160 -0.72 -20.78 22.09
CA THR A 160 -0.54 -19.50 21.42
C THR A 160 0.33 -18.54 22.24
N ALA A 161 1.35 -17.99 21.61
CA ALA A 161 2.13 -16.85 22.11
C ALA A 161 1.86 -15.61 21.27
N ARG A 162 1.38 -14.54 21.91
CA ARG A 162 1.11 -13.25 21.26
C ARG A 162 1.94 -12.14 21.88
N VAL A 163 2.54 -11.30 21.05
CA VAL A 163 3.31 -10.14 21.52
C VAL A 163 2.35 -9.01 21.93
N GLY A 164 1.26 -8.86 21.19
CA GLY A 164 0.31 -7.75 21.31
C GLY A 164 0.64 -6.63 20.34
N ASP A 165 -0.31 -5.70 20.22
CA ASP A 165 -0.20 -4.55 19.32
C ASP A 165 0.41 -3.34 20.02
N MET A 166 1.17 -2.54 19.26
CA MET A 166 1.81 -1.35 19.82
C MET A 166 0.78 -0.25 20.11
N PHE A 167 -0.12 0.02 19.16
CA PHE A 167 -1.31 0.84 19.38
C PHE A 167 -2.56 0.02 19.11
N ARG A 168 -3.32 -0.27 20.17
CA ARG A 168 -4.64 -0.88 20.06
C ARG A 168 -5.70 0.21 20.24
N ILE A 169 -6.44 0.54 19.19
CA ILE A 169 -7.41 1.66 19.16
C ILE A 169 -8.80 1.07 18.95
N VAL A 170 -9.65 1.10 19.98
CA VAL A 170 -10.95 0.40 19.96
C VAL A 170 -12.07 1.34 20.36
N GLY A 171 -13.13 1.43 19.57
CA GLY A 171 -14.29 2.26 19.93
C GLY A 171 -13.93 3.74 20.15
N ALA A 172 -12.88 4.22 19.50
CA ALA A 172 -12.28 5.53 19.75
C ALA A 172 -12.67 6.55 18.68
N GLU A 173 -12.64 7.84 19.03
CA GLU A 173 -13.02 8.93 18.14
C GLU A 173 -11.99 10.07 18.16
N ASN A 174 -11.63 10.60 16.99
CA ASN A 174 -10.70 11.73 16.84
C ASN A 174 -9.35 11.44 17.53
N ILE A 175 -8.65 10.42 17.04
CA ILE A 175 -7.33 10.01 17.52
C ILE A 175 -6.29 10.45 16.51
N ALA A 176 -5.28 11.19 16.95
CA ALA A 176 -4.17 11.64 16.12
C ALA A 176 -2.85 11.09 16.65
N ILE A 177 -2.07 10.41 15.82
CA ILE A 177 -0.77 9.84 16.19
C ILE A 177 0.26 10.27 15.17
N SER A 178 1.35 10.90 15.61
CA SER A 178 2.30 11.50 14.68
C SER A 178 3.76 11.45 15.10
N ASN A 179 4.65 11.48 14.12
CA ASN A 179 6.10 11.61 14.27
C ASN A 179 6.73 10.49 15.12
N LEU A 180 6.46 9.22 14.79
CA LEU A 180 6.97 8.06 15.53
C LEU A 180 7.64 7.03 14.62
N ARG A 181 8.62 6.31 15.17
CA ARG A 181 9.09 5.03 14.64
C ARG A 181 8.60 3.91 15.53
N LEU A 182 7.80 3.01 14.97
CA LEU A 182 7.32 1.81 15.62
C LEU A 182 8.14 0.63 15.08
N ASP A 183 8.87 -0.04 15.96
CA ASP A 183 9.74 -1.14 15.60
C ASP A 183 9.28 -2.41 16.31
N GLY A 184 8.72 -3.33 15.55
CA GLY A 184 8.26 -4.61 16.05
C GLY A 184 9.41 -5.44 16.64
N ASN A 185 10.68 -5.15 16.30
CA ASN A 185 11.86 -5.89 16.75
C ASN A 185 11.96 -7.34 16.22
N LEU A 186 11.26 -7.66 15.13
CA LEU A 186 11.42 -8.92 14.38
C LEU A 186 12.71 -8.94 13.53
N TYR A 187 13.86 -8.88 14.22
CA TYR A 187 15.18 -9.11 13.65
C TYR A 187 15.64 -10.54 13.99
N PRO A 188 16.44 -11.19 13.11
CA PRO A 188 16.93 -12.55 13.35
C PRO A 188 17.44 -12.80 14.77
N GLY A 189 16.80 -13.73 15.48
CA GLY A 189 17.17 -14.14 16.84
C GLY A 189 16.84 -13.14 17.94
N LYS A 190 16.09 -12.07 17.65
CA LYS A 190 15.60 -11.13 18.67
C LYS A 190 14.27 -11.56 19.28
N MET A 191 13.42 -12.21 18.49
CA MET A 191 12.19 -12.81 18.97
C MET A 191 12.30 -14.32 19.00
N VAL A 192 11.52 -14.96 19.86
CA VAL A 192 11.40 -16.42 19.91
C VAL A 192 10.21 -16.80 19.03
N ILE A 193 10.49 -17.33 17.84
CA ILE A 193 9.46 -17.64 16.85
C ILE A 193 8.99 -19.09 17.02
N GLY A 194 7.68 -19.25 17.16
CA GLY A 194 7.00 -20.54 17.28
C GLY A 194 6.71 -21.18 15.94
N GLY A 195 5.97 -22.30 15.98
CA GLY A 195 5.40 -22.90 14.79
C GLY A 195 4.24 -22.07 14.24
N ARG A 196 3.56 -22.62 13.24
CA ARG A 196 2.52 -21.95 12.47
C ARG A 196 1.25 -22.77 12.33
N HIS A 197 0.20 -22.11 11.86
CA HIS A 197 -0.98 -22.78 11.39
C HIS A 197 -0.73 -23.41 10.01
N ASN A 198 -0.95 -24.72 9.89
CA ASN A 198 -0.64 -25.51 8.69
C ASN A 198 -1.86 -25.83 7.81
N ASN A 199 -3.07 -25.39 8.18
CA ASN A 199 -4.27 -25.69 7.39
C ASN A 199 -4.43 -24.70 6.21
N PRO A 200 -4.25 -25.15 4.96
CA PRO A 200 -4.34 -24.28 3.78
C PRO A 200 -5.75 -23.75 3.49
N ALA A 201 -6.81 -24.32 4.09
CA ALA A 201 -8.19 -23.99 3.75
C ALA A 201 -8.71 -22.72 4.43
N HIS A 202 -8.10 -22.26 5.53
CA HIS A 202 -8.70 -21.20 6.35
C HIS A 202 -7.69 -20.19 6.90
N PHE A 203 -6.51 -20.64 7.37
CA PHE A 203 -5.50 -19.75 7.97
C PHE A 203 -4.11 -20.35 7.74
N VAL A 204 -3.22 -19.66 7.03
CA VAL A 204 -1.83 -20.12 6.86
C VAL A 204 -0.89 -19.18 7.57
N GLY A 205 0.05 -19.75 8.33
CA GLY A 205 1.08 -18.99 9.02
C GLY A 205 0.75 -18.66 10.47
N ILE A 206 1.39 -17.61 10.98
CA ILE A 206 1.10 -17.06 12.32
C ILE A 206 0.15 -15.86 12.12
N GLN A 207 -1.02 -15.91 12.75
CA GLN A 207 -2.10 -14.91 12.62
C GLN A 207 -2.43 -14.27 13.97
N GLU A 208 -1.42 -14.14 14.83
CA GLU A 208 -1.57 -13.72 16.22
C GLU A 208 -1.19 -12.25 16.39
N GLY A 209 -1.75 -11.59 17.42
CA GLY A 209 -1.54 -10.15 17.66
C GLY A 209 -0.07 -9.78 17.81
N TYR A 210 0.41 -8.95 16.89
CA TYR A 210 1.78 -8.42 16.84
C TYR A 210 1.85 -7.32 15.76
N SER A 211 0.92 -6.36 15.80
CA SER A 211 0.81 -5.29 14.81
C SER A 211 1.32 -3.95 15.32
N GLY A 212 1.69 -3.05 14.40
CA GLY A 212 2.02 -1.66 14.73
C GLY A 212 0.79 -0.89 15.21
N PHE A 213 -0.28 -0.96 14.44
CA PHE A 213 -1.60 -0.46 14.79
C PHE A 213 -2.63 -1.56 14.62
N ASP A 214 -3.55 -1.64 15.56
CA ASP A 214 -4.78 -2.42 15.46
C ASP A 214 -5.96 -1.51 15.79
N VAL A 215 -6.78 -1.19 14.78
CA VAL A 215 -7.86 -0.20 14.83
C VAL A 215 -9.19 -0.90 14.63
N LEU A 216 -10.03 -0.89 15.66
CA LEU A 216 -11.35 -1.52 15.65
C LEU A 216 -12.45 -0.52 16.00
N PHE A 217 -13.56 -0.55 15.27
CA PHE A 217 -14.78 0.22 15.58
C PHE A 217 -14.52 1.71 15.89
N SER A 218 -13.57 2.33 15.18
CA SER A 218 -13.06 3.66 15.51
C SER A 218 -13.14 4.60 14.31
N ARG A 219 -13.37 5.90 14.56
CA ARG A 219 -13.58 6.91 13.51
C ARG A 219 -12.75 8.16 13.74
N GLY A 220 -12.31 8.80 12.65
CA GLY A 220 -11.52 10.03 12.73
C GLY A 220 -10.12 9.72 13.23
N ILE A 221 -9.45 8.77 12.58
CA ILE A 221 -8.11 8.33 12.95
C ILE A 221 -7.10 8.97 12.01
N HIS A 222 -6.14 9.71 12.56
CA HIS A 222 -5.11 10.43 11.82
C HIS A 222 -3.75 9.90 12.22
N ILE A 223 -3.06 9.27 11.28
CA ILE A 223 -1.69 8.77 11.44
C ILE A 223 -0.79 9.56 10.48
N ASP A 224 0.10 10.36 11.03
CA ASP A 224 0.90 11.32 10.25
C ASP A 224 2.39 11.14 10.51
N ASN A 225 3.18 10.93 9.46
CA ASN A 225 4.64 10.77 9.55
C ASN A 225 5.04 9.68 10.56
N VAL A 226 4.66 8.43 10.24
CA VAL A 226 4.94 7.27 11.08
C VAL A 226 5.61 6.18 10.25
N ILE A 227 6.63 5.54 10.84
CA ILE A 227 7.25 4.34 10.27
C ILE A 227 6.85 3.16 11.15
N ALA A 228 6.18 2.14 10.60
CA ALA A 228 5.83 0.91 11.27
C ALA A 228 6.55 -0.28 10.61
N LYS A 229 7.56 -0.83 11.29
CA LYS A 229 8.43 -1.84 10.70
C LYS A 229 8.61 -3.07 11.56
N ARG A 230 8.89 -4.21 10.92
CA ARG A 230 9.32 -5.45 11.56
C ARG A 230 8.34 -5.98 12.62
N PHE A 231 7.05 -5.81 12.36
CA PHE A 231 6.00 -6.46 13.11
C PHE A 231 5.82 -7.91 12.63
N GLY A 232 5.44 -8.83 13.52
CA GLY A 232 5.18 -10.23 13.13
C GLY A 232 3.89 -10.40 12.34
N LEU A 233 2.92 -9.49 12.54
CA LEU A 233 1.68 -9.41 11.78
C LEU A 233 1.75 -8.21 10.81
N ASP A 234 0.96 -7.17 11.02
CA ASP A 234 0.85 -6.04 10.08
C ASP A 234 1.44 -4.75 10.62
N GLY A 235 1.85 -3.86 9.71
CA GLY A 235 2.22 -2.51 10.09
C GLY A 235 1.01 -1.70 10.57
N PHE A 236 -0.13 -1.89 9.91
CA PHE A 236 -1.41 -1.24 10.24
C PHE A 236 -2.57 -2.18 9.93
N LEU A 237 -3.40 -2.48 10.92
CA LEU A 237 -4.58 -3.32 10.80
C LEU A 237 -5.82 -2.47 11.12
N LEU A 238 -6.77 -2.41 10.18
CA LEU A 238 -8.10 -1.84 10.38
C LEU A 238 -9.13 -2.97 10.31
N GLU A 239 -9.92 -3.12 11.36
CA GLU A 239 -10.98 -4.11 11.44
C GLU A 239 -12.34 -3.44 11.66
N ASP A 240 -13.21 -3.53 10.65
CA ASP A 240 -14.61 -3.09 10.72
C ASP A 240 -15.53 -4.32 10.68
N HIS A 241 -15.50 -5.12 11.75
CA HIS A 241 -16.36 -6.29 11.86
C HIS A 241 -17.84 -5.88 11.83
N ALA A 242 -18.66 -6.61 11.08
CA ALA A 242 -20.08 -6.29 10.87
C ALA A 242 -20.94 -6.59 12.12
N VAL A 243 -20.66 -5.91 13.23
CA VAL A 243 -21.40 -6.02 14.48
C VAL A 243 -22.51 -4.97 14.48
N ALA A 244 -23.76 -5.43 14.44
CA ALA A 244 -24.92 -4.57 14.45
C ALA A 244 -24.87 -3.57 15.63
N GLY A 245 -24.99 -2.28 15.34
CA GLY A 245 -24.96 -1.20 16.35
C GLY A 245 -23.56 -0.66 16.69
N SER A 246 -22.48 -1.28 16.20
CA SER A 246 -21.13 -0.72 16.36
C SER A 246 -20.90 0.42 15.37
N PRO A 247 -20.21 1.50 15.78
CA PRO A 247 -19.80 2.54 14.83
C PRO A 247 -18.84 1.93 13.81
N LYS A 248 -19.18 2.08 12.53
CA LYS A 248 -18.33 1.64 11.43
C LYS A 248 -16.99 2.36 11.48
N ALA A 249 -15.92 1.61 11.29
CA ALA A 249 -14.61 2.24 11.17
C ALA A 249 -14.57 3.12 9.91
N GLY A 250 -14.07 4.34 10.03
CA GLY A 250 -14.04 5.24 8.89
C GLY A 250 -13.45 6.62 9.16
N LEU A 251 -13.27 7.40 8.10
CA LEU A 251 -12.46 8.62 8.16
C LEU A 251 -11.08 8.34 8.77
N VAL A 252 -10.33 7.46 8.12
CA VAL A 252 -8.94 7.15 8.49
C VAL A 252 -8.01 7.83 7.52
N TYR A 253 -7.01 8.53 8.04
CA TYR A 253 -5.99 9.24 7.29
C TYR A 253 -4.61 8.66 7.64
N LEU A 254 -3.92 8.11 6.64
CA LEU A 254 -2.54 7.65 6.72
C LEU A 254 -1.68 8.54 5.82
N ASN A 255 -1.07 9.59 6.38
CA ASN A 255 -0.21 10.51 5.63
C ASN A 255 1.25 10.25 5.95
N ASN A 256 2.07 10.05 4.91
CA ASN A 256 3.50 9.75 5.07
C ASN A 256 3.70 8.56 6.04
N PHE A 257 2.91 7.51 5.84
CA PHE A 257 2.98 6.27 6.60
C PHE A 257 3.89 5.27 5.89
N HIS A 258 4.85 4.70 6.59
CA HIS A 258 5.81 3.78 6.00
C HIS A 258 5.77 2.44 6.71
N ALA A 259 5.21 1.43 6.04
CA ALA A 259 5.29 0.05 6.48
C ALA A 259 6.49 -0.65 5.84
N ASP A 260 7.35 -1.29 6.63
CA ASP A 260 8.55 -1.97 6.12
C ASP A 260 8.84 -3.29 6.84
N SER A 261 9.05 -4.35 6.07
CA SER A 261 9.57 -5.63 6.57
C SER A 261 8.69 -6.28 7.65
N ASN A 262 7.37 -6.05 7.58
CA ASN A 262 6.40 -6.73 8.44
C ASN A 262 6.19 -8.18 7.97
N GLY A 263 5.84 -9.08 8.88
CA GLY A 263 5.70 -10.50 8.59
C GLY A 263 4.55 -10.78 7.62
N ARG A 264 3.35 -10.26 7.93
CA ARG A 264 2.14 -10.55 7.17
C ARG A 264 1.81 -9.45 6.16
N GLN A 265 1.57 -8.22 6.56
CA GLN A 265 1.22 -7.17 5.60
C GLN A 265 1.80 -5.81 5.96
N GLY A 266 1.89 -4.93 4.97
CA GLY A 266 2.20 -3.53 5.22
C GLY A 266 1.00 -2.86 5.91
N ALA A 267 -0.19 -2.99 5.32
CA ALA A 267 -1.45 -2.68 5.96
C ALA A 267 -2.60 -3.60 5.50
N SER A 268 -3.53 -3.89 6.41
CA SER A 268 -4.76 -4.64 6.17
C SER A 268 -5.99 -3.76 6.40
N PHE A 269 -6.95 -3.84 5.49
CA PHE A 269 -8.25 -3.18 5.62
C PHE A 269 -9.37 -4.21 5.54
N VAL A 270 -9.79 -4.70 6.70
CA VAL A 270 -10.87 -5.67 6.89
C VAL A 270 -12.19 -4.90 7.05
N GLY A 271 -12.61 -4.25 5.97
CA GLY A 271 -13.73 -3.30 5.96
C GLY A 271 -13.32 -1.83 6.15
N GLY A 272 -14.33 -0.95 6.16
CA GLY A 272 -14.20 0.47 6.46
C GLY A 272 -14.82 1.39 5.39
N ASP A 273 -14.99 2.66 5.75
CA ASP A 273 -15.53 3.70 4.87
C ASP A 273 -14.65 4.96 4.91
N SER A 274 -14.34 5.53 3.75
CA SER A 274 -13.63 6.81 3.64
C SER A 274 -12.21 6.74 4.23
N ILE A 275 -11.35 5.97 3.57
CA ILE A 275 -9.95 5.78 3.96
C ILE A 275 -9.04 6.55 3.00
N PHE A 276 -8.13 7.34 3.53
CA PHE A 276 -7.23 8.19 2.76
C PHE A 276 -5.79 7.86 3.10
N VAL A 277 -5.01 7.44 2.11
CA VAL A 277 -3.61 7.07 2.24
C VAL A 277 -2.81 7.92 1.26
N ASN A 278 -1.90 8.75 1.77
CA ASN A 278 -1.23 9.76 0.95
C ASN A 278 0.28 9.82 1.20
N GLY A 279 1.08 9.75 0.13
CA GLY A 279 2.54 9.84 0.21
C GLY A 279 3.16 8.71 1.04
N SER A 280 2.52 7.55 1.09
CA SER A 280 2.86 6.44 1.98
C SER A 280 3.60 5.34 1.22
N SER A 281 4.32 4.48 1.94
CA SER A 281 5.03 3.36 1.32
C SER A 281 4.84 2.04 2.07
N PHE A 282 4.66 0.95 1.32
CA PHE A 282 4.46 -0.40 1.85
C PHE A 282 5.47 -1.34 1.21
N LYS A 283 6.49 -1.74 1.98
CA LYS A 283 7.67 -2.41 1.44
C LYS A 283 8.03 -3.68 2.19
N ASN A 284 8.62 -4.62 1.46
CA ASN A 284 9.31 -5.78 2.03
C ASN A 284 8.43 -6.66 2.94
N SER A 285 7.10 -6.61 2.85
CA SER A 285 6.23 -7.51 3.62
C SER A 285 6.54 -8.97 3.30
N GLY A 286 6.64 -9.81 4.33
CA GLY A 286 7.02 -11.22 4.22
C GLY A 286 8.50 -11.47 3.89
N MET A 287 9.34 -10.43 3.80
CA MET A 287 10.78 -10.54 3.51
C MET A 287 11.65 -10.57 4.78
N GLY A 288 11.05 -10.49 5.96
CA GLY A 288 11.72 -10.56 7.27
C GLY A 288 11.99 -11.99 7.75
N GLU A 289 12.19 -12.14 9.07
CA GLU A 289 12.44 -13.43 9.73
C GLU A 289 11.28 -14.43 9.57
N ILE A 290 10.05 -13.92 9.46
CA ILE A 290 8.85 -14.72 9.22
C ILE A 290 8.46 -14.61 7.76
N THR A 291 8.51 -15.75 7.07
CA THR A 291 8.34 -15.84 5.63
C THR A 291 7.09 -16.59 5.20
N TYR A 292 6.17 -16.87 6.11
CA TYR A 292 5.01 -17.73 5.86
C TYR A 292 3.73 -17.24 6.55
N SER A 293 3.70 -16.01 7.06
CA SER A 293 2.48 -15.39 7.63
C SER A 293 1.59 -14.85 6.52
N GLY A 294 0.49 -15.55 6.23
CA GLY A 294 -0.60 -15.07 5.38
C GLY A 294 -0.22 -14.61 3.97
N LEU A 295 -0.90 -13.55 3.50
CA LEU A 295 -0.86 -13.05 2.13
C LEU A 295 0.43 -12.29 1.78
N GLN A 296 1.22 -11.82 2.75
CA GLN A 296 2.53 -11.19 2.50
C GLN A 296 2.46 -9.98 1.57
N ALA A 297 1.42 -9.16 1.77
CA ALA A 297 1.06 -8.08 0.87
C ALA A 297 1.63 -6.73 1.30
N GLY A 298 1.84 -5.82 0.35
CA GLY A 298 2.04 -4.41 0.68
C GLY A 298 0.78 -3.84 1.34
N ILE A 299 -0.36 -3.98 0.65
CA ILE A 299 -1.69 -3.79 1.23
C ILE A 299 -2.62 -4.94 0.89
N ASP A 300 -3.56 -5.21 1.79
CA ASP A 300 -4.67 -6.12 1.57
C ASP A 300 -5.99 -5.44 1.93
N ILE A 301 -6.93 -5.45 1.00
CA ILE A 301 -8.30 -4.95 1.20
C ILE A 301 -9.21 -6.17 1.15
N GLU A 302 -9.57 -6.64 2.35
CA GLU A 302 -10.19 -7.95 2.53
C GLU A 302 -11.36 -7.91 3.53
N PRO A 303 -12.53 -7.38 3.14
CA PRO A 303 -13.71 -7.51 3.99
C PRO A 303 -14.06 -8.99 4.15
N ASP A 304 -13.67 -9.59 5.27
CA ASP A 304 -13.58 -11.02 5.52
C ASP A 304 -14.92 -11.66 5.89
N GLN A 305 -15.92 -10.85 6.25
CA GLN A 305 -17.25 -11.30 6.66
C GLN A 305 -18.37 -10.81 5.75
N LEU A 306 -19.47 -11.58 5.73
CA LEU A 306 -20.68 -11.20 5.00
C LEU A 306 -21.26 -9.92 5.60
N GLY A 307 -21.55 -8.95 4.75
CA GLY A 307 -22.09 -7.65 5.16
C GLY A 307 -21.04 -6.61 5.54
N GLN A 308 -19.76 -6.97 5.61
CA GLN A 308 -18.69 -5.98 5.66
C GLN A 308 -18.53 -5.29 4.31
N THR A 309 -18.13 -4.02 4.37
CA THR A 309 -17.96 -3.15 3.22
C THR A 309 -16.67 -2.37 3.33
N SER A 310 -15.84 -2.41 2.30
CA SER A 310 -14.69 -1.51 2.10
C SER A 310 -15.03 -0.56 0.95
N ARG A 311 -15.25 0.72 1.25
CA ARG A 311 -15.62 1.69 0.21
C ARG A 311 -15.01 3.07 0.38
N GLN A 312 -14.87 3.79 -0.73
CA GLN A 312 -14.33 5.15 -0.78
C GLN A 312 -12.90 5.21 -0.23
N PHE A 313 -12.04 4.34 -0.77
CA PHE A 313 -10.63 4.31 -0.39
C PHE A 313 -9.82 5.10 -1.42
N PHE A 314 -8.91 5.95 -0.96
CA PHE A 314 -8.09 6.81 -1.79
C PHE A 314 -6.63 6.63 -1.44
N PHE A 315 -5.87 6.05 -2.37
CA PHE A 315 -4.41 5.93 -2.31
C PHE A 315 -3.82 6.95 -3.28
N THR A 316 -3.01 7.88 -2.79
CA THR A 316 -2.43 8.95 -3.60
C THR A 316 -0.93 9.04 -3.38
N ASP A 317 -0.16 9.07 -4.47
CA ASP A 317 1.31 9.19 -4.43
C ASP A 317 1.97 8.09 -3.56
N CYS A 318 1.40 6.87 -3.57
CA CYS A 318 1.88 5.75 -2.76
C CYS A 318 2.88 4.86 -3.51
N LEU A 319 3.81 4.26 -2.76
CA LEU A 319 4.79 3.30 -3.26
C LEU A 319 4.60 1.92 -2.62
N PHE A 320 4.40 0.90 -3.45
CA PHE A 320 4.37 -0.50 -3.04
C PHE A 320 5.60 -1.19 -3.65
N GLU A 321 6.47 -1.79 -2.85
CA GLU A 321 7.74 -2.30 -3.36
C GLU A 321 8.20 -3.60 -2.68
N ASN A 322 8.57 -4.60 -3.48
CA ASN A 322 9.29 -5.79 -3.03
C ASN A 322 8.57 -6.57 -1.91
N ASN A 323 7.23 -6.62 -1.97
CA ASN A 323 6.44 -7.45 -1.05
C ASN A 323 6.41 -8.89 -1.59
N ARG A 324 6.63 -9.86 -0.71
CA ARG A 324 7.00 -11.23 -1.10
C ARG A 324 6.01 -11.91 -2.03
N ASN A 325 4.72 -11.70 -1.82
CA ASN A 325 3.68 -12.34 -2.62
C ASN A 325 3.05 -11.32 -3.59
N THR A 326 2.42 -10.27 -3.04
CA THR A 326 1.78 -9.23 -3.84
C THR A 326 2.00 -7.83 -3.26
N ASN A 327 2.03 -6.81 -4.10
CA ASN A 327 2.10 -5.43 -3.62
C ASN A 327 0.74 -4.89 -3.19
N ILE A 328 -0.29 -5.17 -3.98
CA ILE A 328 -1.67 -4.72 -3.74
C ILE A 328 -2.57 -5.93 -3.91
N SER A 329 -3.26 -6.32 -2.83
CA SER A 329 -4.24 -7.39 -2.81
C SER A 329 -5.64 -6.82 -2.59
N ILE A 330 -6.57 -7.20 -3.45
CA ILE A 330 -8.01 -6.90 -3.33
C ILE A 330 -8.81 -8.16 -3.72
N ILE A 331 -8.37 -9.32 -3.24
CA ILE A 331 -8.88 -10.63 -3.67
C ILE A 331 -9.70 -11.36 -2.59
N SER A 332 -9.33 -11.21 -1.33
CA SER A 332 -9.83 -12.02 -0.22
C SER A 332 -11.06 -11.42 0.43
N GLY A 333 -11.84 -12.28 1.10
CA GLY A 333 -13.01 -11.90 1.87
C GLY A 333 -14.34 -12.03 1.12
N VAL A 334 -15.40 -12.27 1.88
CA VAL A 334 -16.76 -12.48 1.36
C VAL A 334 -17.63 -11.20 1.39
N GLY A 335 -17.10 -10.10 1.93
CA GLY A 335 -17.73 -8.79 1.92
C GLY A 335 -17.53 -8.02 0.61
N TYR A 336 -18.01 -6.78 0.57
CA TYR A 336 -18.03 -5.94 -0.63
C TYR A 336 -16.87 -4.96 -0.64
N VAL A 337 -16.24 -4.80 -1.81
CA VAL A 337 -15.28 -3.73 -2.07
C VAL A 337 -15.76 -2.93 -3.27
N GLU A 338 -15.90 -1.62 -3.09
CA GLU A 338 -16.31 -0.68 -4.14
C GLU A 338 -15.64 0.68 -3.99
N ASP A 339 -15.58 1.47 -5.06
CA ASP A 339 -15.09 2.86 -5.01
C ASP A 339 -13.68 3.00 -4.41
N VAL A 340 -12.72 2.24 -4.94
CA VAL A 340 -11.31 2.32 -4.54
C VAL A 340 -10.51 3.04 -5.63
N TYR A 341 -9.73 4.02 -5.24
CA TYR A 341 -8.99 4.90 -6.14
C TYR A 341 -7.50 4.87 -5.82
N PHE A 342 -6.68 4.58 -6.83
CA PHE A 342 -5.24 4.71 -6.80
C PHE A 342 -4.84 5.80 -7.78
N LEU A 343 -4.19 6.84 -7.28
CA LEU A 343 -3.82 8.04 -8.04
C LEU A 343 -2.31 8.24 -7.94
N ARG A 344 -1.59 8.18 -9.07
CA ARG A 344 -0.13 8.35 -9.13
C ARG A 344 0.64 7.39 -8.22
N CYS A 345 0.14 6.16 -8.10
CA CYS A 345 0.77 5.13 -7.30
C CYS A 345 1.77 4.32 -8.13
N LYS A 346 2.85 3.88 -7.49
CA LYS A 346 3.88 3.03 -8.11
C LYS A 346 3.91 1.68 -7.39
N SER A 347 3.75 0.60 -8.14
CA SER A 347 3.85 -0.78 -7.64
C SER A 347 5.01 -1.48 -8.32
N ILE A 348 6.03 -1.84 -7.55
CA ILE A 348 7.26 -2.47 -8.03
C ILE A 348 7.41 -3.84 -7.38
N ASN A 349 7.03 -4.90 -8.09
CA ASN A 349 7.22 -6.28 -7.61
C ASN A 349 8.00 -7.09 -8.65
N ILE A 350 9.31 -6.83 -8.66
CA ILE A 350 10.27 -7.51 -9.52
C ILE A 350 11.00 -8.52 -8.64
N GLY A 351 10.56 -9.77 -8.63
CA GLY A 351 11.07 -10.72 -7.66
C GLY A 351 12.56 -10.97 -7.79
N GLN A 352 13.13 -11.43 -6.67
CA GLN A 352 14.43 -12.06 -6.63
C GLN A 352 14.39 -13.37 -7.43
N ASN A 353 15.42 -13.56 -8.27
CA ASN A 353 15.74 -14.75 -9.05
C ASN A 353 15.05 -16.03 -8.55
N GLY A 354 14.25 -16.65 -9.44
CA GLY A 354 13.56 -17.94 -9.23
C GLY A 354 14.44 -19.16 -8.90
N ASN A 355 15.70 -18.95 -8.50
CA ASN A 355 16.63 -19.99 -8.05
C ASN A 355 16.63 -20.20 -6.53
N THR A 356 15.97 -19.34 -5.74
CA THR A 356 15.86 -19.51 -4.27
C THR A 356 14.44 -19.75 -3.77
N ALA A 357 13.44 -19.71 -4.66
CA ALA A 357 12.13 -20.27 -4.34
C ALA A 357 12.33 -21.77 -4.02
N PRO A 358 11.94 -22.24 -2.82
CA PRO A 358 12.04 -23.65 -2.48
C PRO A 358 11.41 -24.48 -3.60
N THR A 359 12.15 -25.45 -4.11
CA THR A 359 11.67 -26.38 -5.15
C THR A 359 10.29 -26.91 -4.75
N GLY A 360 9.25 -26.51 -5.48
CA GLY A 360 7.85 -26.85 -5.19
C GLY A 360 6.92 -25.67 -4.90
N SER A 361 7.45 -24.46 -4.65
CA SER A 361 6.62 -23.26 -4.57
C SER A 361 6.29 -22.75 -5.97
N THR A 362 5.05 -22.98 -6.41
CA THR A 362 4.46 -22.37 -7.61
C THR A 362 4.00 -20.92 -7.37
N SER A 363 4.47 -20.30 -6.29
CA SER A 363 4.04 -18.98 -5.87
C SER A 363 4.66 -17.93 -6.78
N PHE A 364 3.78 -17.20 -7.49
CA PHE A 364 4.15 -16.09 -8.35
C PHE A 364 4.66 -14.92 -7.49
N ASN A 365 5.93 -14.92 -7.09
CA ASN A 365 6.50 -13.91 -6.18
C ASN A 365 6.69 -12.50 -6.80
N ASN A 366 5.94 -12.15 -7.85
CA ASN A 366 6.11 -10.90 -8.61
C ASN A 366 4.76 -10.21 -8.88
N ILE A 367 3.75 -10.36 -8.01
CA ILE A 367 2.43 -9.77 -8.27
C ILE A 367 2.45 -8.30 -7.85
N ALA A 368 2.35 -7.39 -8.82
CA ALA A 368 2.25 -5.95 -8.60
C ALA A 368 0.83 -5.54 -8.19
N LEU A 369 -0.19 -6.25 -8.69
CA LEU A 369 -1.59 -6.01 -8.37
C LEU A 369 -2.37 -7.32 -8.51
N ASP A 370 -3.16 -7.67 -7.50
CA ASP A 370 -4.06 -8.82 -7.51
C ASP A 370 -5.48 -8.35 -7.17
N ILE A 371 -6.41 -8.45 -8.12
CA ILE A 371 -7.79 -7.99 -7.93
C ILE A 371 -8.81 -9.12 -8.16
N GLY A 372 -9.73 -9.26 -7.19
CA GLY A 372 -10.93 -10.10 -7.25
C GLY A 372 -12.06 -9.46 -8.08
N ALA A 373 -13.27 -10.06 -8.13
CA ALA A 373 -14.45 -9.30 -8.59
C ALA A 373 -14.87 -8.29 -7.53
N ARG A 374 -14.25 -7.13 -7.64
CA ARG A 374 -14.60 -5.93 -6.89
C ARG A 374 -15.07 -4.87 -7.88
N LYS A 375 -15.89 -3.94 -7.39
CA LYS A 375 -16.56 -2.96 -8.23
C LYS A 375 -15.80 -1.65 -8.24
N ASN A 376 -15.79 -0.97 -9.37
CA ASN A 376 -15.32 0.39 -9.54
C ASN A 376 -13.93 0.65 -8.90
N LEU A 377 -12.97 -0.24 -9.18
CA LEU A 377 -11.57 0.01 -8.85
C LEU A 377 -10.96 0.91 -9.92
N ASN A 378 -10.39 2.05 -9.52
CA ASN A 378 -9.88 3.06 -10.42
C ASN A 378 -8.38 3.27 -10.19
N PHE A 379 -7.59 3.07 -11.22
CA PHE A 379 -6.15 3.31 -11.24
C PHE A 379 -5.89 4.41 -12.26
N THR A 380 -5.29 5.52 -11.81
CA THR A 380 -5.06 6.69 -12.66
C THR A 380 -3.63 7.20 -12.49
N ASP A 381 -2.93 7.35 -13.61
CA ASP A 381 -1.51 7.76 -13.63
C ASP A 381 -0.61 6.80 -12.82
N CYS A 382 -0.97 5.51 -12.74
CA CYS A 382 -0.23 4.52 -11.95
C CYS A 382 0.82 3.78 -12.77
N GLU A 383 1.87 3.30 -12.11
CA GLU A 383 2.92 2.49 -12.72
C GLU A 383 2.97 1.11 -12.06
N PHE A 384 2.89 0.06 -12.86
CA PHE A 384 2.94 -1.35 -12.42
C PHE A 384 4.14 -2.04 -13.06
N TYR A 385 5.07 -2.45 -12.21
CA TYR A 385 6.24 -3.26 -12.58
C TYR A 385 6.08 -4.67 -12.00
N GLY A 386 5.66 -5.62 -12.83
CA GLY A 386 5.31 -6.99 -12.41
C GLY A 386 3.92 -7.44 -12.90
N TYR A 387 3.38 -8.52 -12.32
CA TYR A 387 2.09 -9.08 -12.74
C TYR A 387 0.90 -8.27 -12.24
N VAL A 388 -0.13 -8.16 -13.09
CA VAL A 388 -1.44 -7.62 -12.72
C VAL A 388 -2.48 -8.71 -12.91
N LEU A 389 -2.95 -9.34 -11.84
CA LEU A 389 -3.94 -10.41 -11.90
C LEU A 389 -5.34 -9.82 -11.75
N ILE A 390 -6.25 -10.19 -12.66
CA ILE A 390 -7.65 -9.75 -12.64
C ILE A 390 -8.53 -11.00 -12.71
N SER A 391 -9.15 -11.37 -11.60
CA SER A 391 -9.98 -12.57 -11.50
C SER A 391 -11.47 -12.26 -11.55
N LYS A 392 -12.24 -13.18 -12.13
CA LYS A 392 -13.71 -13.14 -12.05
C LYS A 392 -14.14 -13.67 -10.69
N GLY A 393 -14.52 -12.77 -9.79
CA GLY A 393 -15.24 -13.12 -8.57
C GLY A 393 -16.76 -13.24 -8.72
N TYR A 394 -17.39 -13.66 -7.63
CA TYR A 394 -18.75 -14.20 -7.56
C TYR A 394 -19.90 -13.19 -7.72
N SER A 395 -19.64 -11.88 -7.65
CA SER A 395 -20.64 -10.84 -7.84
C SER A 395 -20.27 -9.99 -9.05
N GLY A 396 -20.81 -10.36 -10.21
CA GLY A 396 -20.53 -9.70 -11.48
C GLY A 396 -20.75 -8.19 -11.43
N ASN A 397 -19.93 -7.46 -12.18
CA ASN A 397 -20.20 -6.05 -12.48
C ASN A 397 -21.53 -6.01 -13.22
N ASN A 398 -22.49 -5.24 -12.71
CA ASN A 398 -23.85 -5.20 -13.25
C ASN A 398 -24.03 -4.09 -14.29
N SER A 399 -23.03 -3.21 -14.42
CA SER A 399 -23.02 -2.03 -15.26
C SER A 399 -21.59 -1.71 -15.69
N ALA A 400 -21.44 -0.85 -16.69
CA ALA A 400 -20.12 -0.34 -17.08
C ALA A 400 -19.48 0.52 -15.99
N GLU A 401 -20.29 1.19 -15.16
CA GLU A 401 -19.84 2.00 -14.03
C GLU A 401 -19.13 1.16 -12.96
N ASP A 402 -19.60 -0.08 -12.73
CA ASP A 402 -19.02 -1.08 -11.81
C ASP A 402 -17.65 -1.60 -12.31
N GLY A 403 -17.30 -1.35 -13.56
CA GLY A 403 -16.07 -1.82 -14.19
C GLY A 403 -14.79 -1.27 -13.58
N ASN A 404 -13.73 -2.08 -13.59
CA ASN A 404 -12.39 -1.65 -13.18
C ASN A 404 -11.75 -0.78 -14.27
N LYS A 405 -11.09 0.32 -13.89
CA LYS A 405 -10.59 1.34 -14.81
C LYS A 405 -9.10 1.58 -14.61
N PHE A 406 -8.34 1.53 -15.71
CA PHE A 406 -6.93 1.87 -15.78
C PHE A 406 -6.74 3.03 -16.76
N MET A 407 -6.45 4.20 -16.22
CA MET A 407 -6.39 5.46 -16.97
C MET A 407 -4.96 6.00 -16.93
N ARG A 408 -4.30 6.05 -18.09
CA ARG A 408 -2.93 6.56 -18.21
C ARG A 408 -1.92 5.79 -17.35
N CYS A 409 -2.11 4.49 -17.26
CA CYS A 409 -1.20 3.64 -16.50
C CYS A 409 -0.04 3.15 -17.36
N LEU A 410 1.10 2.90 -16.72
CA LEU A 410 2.22 2.14 -17.29
C LEU A 410 2.17 0.71 -16.74
N PHE A 411 2.23 -0.27 -17.62
CA PHE A 411 2.42 -1.68 -17.30
C PHE A 411 3.74 -2.14 -17.90
N THR A 412 4.65 -2.66 -17.08
CA THR A 412 5.92 -3.12 -17.59
C THR A 412 6.48 -4.32 -16.82
N ASP A 413 7.21 -5.17 -17.52
CA ASP A 413 8.03 -6.22 -16.94
C ASP A 413 9.50 -5.83 -16.80
N CYS A 414 9.83 -4.58 -17.10
CA CYS A 414 11.17 -4.07 -16.93
C CYS A 414 11.21 -2.93 -15.93
N TYR A 415 11.98 -3.16 -14.87
CA TYR A 415 12.39 -2.11 -13.97
C TYR A 415 13.90 -1.95 -14.03
N GLN A 416 14.34 -0.70 -14.19
CA GLN A 416 15.75 -0.35 -14.03
C GLN A 416 15.95 0.28 -12.67
N LYS A 417 16.50 -0.51 -11.75
CA LYS A 417 16.93 0.03 -10.47
C LYS A 417 18.27 0.72 -10.66
N LYS A 418 18.38 1.95 -10.18
CA LYS A 418 19.67 2.59 -9.99
C LYS A 418 20.42 1.79 -8.91
N VAL A 419 21.45 1.04 -9.30
CA VAL A 419 22.28 0.26 -8.37
C VAL A 419 23.58 1.00 -8.16
N ASN A 420 23.98 1.17 -6.91
CA ASN A 420 25.33 1.62 -6.59
C ASN A 420 26.25 0.41 -6.70
N TRP A 421 27.05 0.34 -7.77
CA TRP A 421 27.85 -0.83 -8.15
C TRP A 421 28.93 -1.25 -7.14
N TYR A 422 29.17 -0.44 -6.11
CA TYR A 422 30.20 -0.72 -5.10
C TYR A 422 29.96 -2.02 -4.31
N GLU A 423 28.72 -2.52 -4.26
CA GLU A 423 28.40 -3.74 -3.50
C GLU A 423 28.56 -5.05 -4.29
N VAL A 424 28.59 -5.02 -5.64
CA VAL A 424 28.43 -6.25 -6.45
C VAL A 424 29.77 -6.85 -6.90
N PHE A 425 30.83 -6.05 -7.04
CA PHE A 425 32.16 -6.56 -7.43
C PHE A 425 33.26 -5.82 -6.67
N GLN A 426 33.86 -6.48 -5.68
CA GLN A 426 34.86 -5.89 -4.78
C GLN A 426 36.19 -5.44 -5.44
N ASN A 427 36.38 -5.48 -6.76
CA ASN A 427 37.70 -5.18 -7.36
C ASN A 427 37.70 -4.57 -8.78
N VAL A 428 36.61 -3.98 -9.28
CA VAL A 428 36.67 -3.25 -10.57
C VAL A 428 36.01 -1.87 -10.46
N TYR A 429 36.85 -0.83 -10.53
CA TYR A 429 36.45 0.56 -10.47
C TYR A 429 35.76 0.96 -11.79
N TYR A 430 34.43 0.84 -11.86
CA TYR A 430 33.65 1.45 -12.93
C TYR A 430 32.97 2.72 -12.41
N PRO A 431 33.43 3.92 -12.80
CA PRO A 431 32.74 5.15 -12.50
C PRO A 431 31.66 5.35 -13.57
N LYS A 432 30.47 4.79 -13.36
CA LYS A 432 29.24 5.17 -14.09
C LYS A 432 28.03 4.56 -13.39
N CYS A 433 26.96 5.34 -13.26
CA CYS A 433 25.64 4.84 -12.88
C CYS A 433 25.18 3.87 -13.95
N SER A 434 25.54 2.59 -13.87
CA SER A 434 25.00 1.59 -14.78
C SER A 434 23.62 1.21 -14.27
N LEU A 435 22.59 1.51 -15.05
CA LEU A 435 21.24 1.02 -14.84
C LEU A 435 21.30 -0.51 -15.00
N VAL A 436 21.25 -1.24 -13.89
CA VAL A 436 21.15 -2.70 -13.96
C VAL A 436 19.72 -3.01 -14.31
N ARG A 437 19.53 -3.56 -15.51
CA ARG A 437 18.27 -4.16 -15.86
C ARG A 437 18.04 -5.34 -14.94
N GLN A 438 17.02 -5.25 -14.09
CA GLN A 438 16.48 -6.43 -13.45
C GLN A 438 15.48 -7.02 -14.43
N HIS A 439 15.97 -7.99 -15.23
CA HIS A 439 15.07 -8.88 -15.95
C HIS A 439 14.31 -9.67 -14.90
N ILE A 440 13.00 -9.45 -14.85
CA ILE A 440 12.12 -10.37 -14.18
C ILE A 440 12.30 -11.74 -14.88
N SER A 441 12.19 -12.83 -14.12
CA SER A 441 12.31 -14.22 -14.57
C SER A 441 11.65 -14.50 -15.94
N ASN A 442 11.99 -15.64 -16.58
CA ASN A 442 11.51 -16.12 -17.91
C ASN A 442 9.96 -16.25 -18.09
N ILE A 443 9.18 -15.64 -17.21
CA ILE A 443 7.72 -15.64 -17.06
C ILE A 443 7.16 -14.21 -16.99
N SER A 444 7.98 -13.18 -17.09
CA SER A 444 7.79 -11.86 -16.47
C SER A 444 6.79 -10.88 -17.04
N THR A 445 6.13 -11.21 -18.14
CA THR A 445 5.13 -10.39 -18.84
C THR A 445 4.07 -9.83 -17.85
N PRO A 446 3.61 -8.56 -17.96
CA PRO A 446 2.41 -8.11 -17.26
C PRO A 446 1.23 -8.92 -17.77
N LEU A 447 1.01 -10.04 -17.10
CA LEU A 447 0.01 -11.02 -17.46
C LEU A 447 -1.28 -10.59 -16.77
N MET A 448 -2.12 -9.85 -17.49
CA MET A 448 -3.51 -9.71 -17.08
C MET A 448 -4.19 -11.07 -17.29
N TYR A 449 -4.12 -11.88 -16.23
CA TYR A 449 -4.45 -13.30 -16.26
C TYR A 449 -5.73 -13.59 -15.52
N ALA A 450 -6.48 -14.51 -16.09
CA ALA A 450 -7.59 -15.19 -15.48
C ALA A 450 -7.14 -16.66 -15.19
N PRO A 451 -7.03 -17.11 -13.93
CA PRO A 451 -6.46 -18.42 -13.61
C PRO A 451 -7.15 -19.59 -14.34
N ALA A 452 -6.36 -20.39 -15.10
CA ALA A 452 -6.82 -21.39 -16.07
C ALA A 452 -7.67 -22.57 -15.56
N ARG A 453 -8.03 -22.63 -14.27
CA ARG A 453 -8.87 -23.73 -13.75
C ARG A 453 -10.38 -23.47 -13.83
N SER A 454 -10.80 -22.28 -14.24
CA SER A 454 -12.20 -21.99 -14.56
C SER A 454 -12.31 -21.32 -15.93
N TYR A 455 -12.83 -22.06 -16.92
CA TYR A 455 -13.14 -21.59 -18.28
C TYR A 455 -14.19 -20.44 -18.34
N ASN A 456 -14.53 -19.83 -17.21
CA ASN A 456 -15.57 -18.82 -17.07
C ASN A 456 -15.02 -17.44 -16.69
N ASN A 457 -13.70 -17.25 -16.64
CA ASN A 457 -13.07 -16.01 -16.16
C ASN A 457 -13.08 -14.93 -17.24
N ILE A 458 -14.23 -14.29 -17.34
CA ILE A 458 -14.52 -13.21 -18.27
C ILE A 458 -14.24 -11.86 -17.59
N TRP A 459 -13.54 -10.96 -18.27
CA TRP A 459 -13.40 -9.57 -17.90
C TRP A 459 -14.70 -8.84 -18.18
N GLU A 460 -15.40 -8.49 -17.11
CA GLU A 460 -16.67 -7.77 -17.20
C GLU A 460 -16.41 -6.28 -16.97
N TYR A 461 -16.60 -5.48 -18.03
CA TYR A 461 -16.49 -4.01 -18.00
C TYR A 461 -15.12 -3.45 -17.61
N VAL A 462 -14.02 -4.16 -17.86
CA VAL A 462 -12.68 -3.58 -17.65
C VAL A 462 -12.40 -2.51 -18.70
N THR A 463 -11.99 -1.31 -18.28
CA THR A 463 -11.63 -0.20 -19.16
C THR A 463 -10.16 0.13 -19.01
N ILE A 464 -9.43 0.11 -20.12
CA ILE A 464 -8.04 0.59 -20.21
C ILE A 464 -8.01 1.74 -21.21
N ASP A 465 -7.60 2.93 -20.78
CA ASP A 465 -7.55 4.10 -21.64
C ASP A 465 -6.22 4.83 -21.49
N SER A 466 -5.67 5.26 -22.62
CA SER A 466 -4.48 6.12 -22.69
C SER A 466 -3.27 5.52 -21.96
N SER A 467 -3.20 4.19 -21.88
CA SER A 467 -2.18 3.46 -21.12
C SER A 467 -1.07 2.94 -22.01
N VAL A 468 0.07 2.63 -21.40
CA VAL A 468 1.25 2.07 -22.08
C VAL A 468 1.57 0.70 -21.50
N PHE A 469 1.76 -0.27 -22.37
CA PHE A 469 2.31 -1.57 -22.04
C PHE A 469 3.71 -1.67 -22.63
N ASP A 470 4.72 -1.83 -21.80
CA ASP A 470 6.12 -1.95 -22.20
C ASP A 470 6.70 -3.27 -21.70
N VAL A 471 6.91 -4.23 -22.59
CA VAL A 471 7.16 -5.60 -22.17
C VAL A 471 8.26 -6.24 -23.00
N TYR A 472 9.14 -6.95 -22.32
CA TYR A 472 10.38 -7.49 -22.87
C TYR A 472 10.36 -9.01 -23.01
N ASP A 473 9.60 -9.76 -22.20
CA ASP A 473 9.75 -11.23 -22.12
C ASP A 473 8.58 -12.07 -22.72
N ARG A 474 8.90 -13.35 -22.96
CA ARG A 474 8.40 -14.27 -24.00
C ARG A 474 7.06 -15.01 -23.75
N ARG A 475 6.10 -14.47 -23.00
CA ARG A 475 4.84 -15.20 -22.71
C ARG A 475 3.58 -14.49 -23.18
N PRO A 476 2.50 -15.23 -23.51
CA PRO A 476 1.27 -14.66 -24.07
C PRO A 476 0.73 -13.56 -23.16
N TRP A 477 0.30 -12.48 -23.81
CA TRP A 477 0.42 -11.12 -23.31
C TRP A 477 -0.88 -10.54 -22.75
N LEU A 478 -2.02 -11.09 -23.14
CA LEU A 478 -3.33 -10.72 -22.64
C LEU A 478 -4.25 -11.83 -23.14
N ASN A 479 -4.69 -12.73 -22.26
CA ASN A 479 -5.85 -13.55 -22.56
C ASN A 479 -7.04 -12.82 -21.95
N VAL A 480 -7.54 -11.83 -22.69
CA VAL A 480 -8.77 -11.16 -22.33
C VAL A 480 -9.87 -11.96 -22.99
N SER A 481 -10.80 -12.41 -22.16
CA SER A 481 -12.09 -12.86 -22.64
C SER A 481 -13.06 -11.85 -22.06
N ALA A 482 -13.71 -11.05 -22.90
CA ALA A 482 -14.86 -10.27 -22.48
C ALA A 482 -16.16 -11.05 -22.71
N SER A 483 -17.27 -10.59 -22.14
CA SER A 483 -18.62 -11.09 -22.45
C SER A 483 -19.28 -10.10 -23.40
N ILE A 484 -20.04 -10.59 -24.39
CA ILE A 484 -20.83 -9.76 -25.32
C ILE A 484 -21.72 -8.77 -24.56
N ASP A 485 -22.35 -9.22 -23.47
CA ASP A 485 -23.26 -8.39 -22.67
C ASP A 485 -22.51 -7.45 -21.71
N LYS A 486 -21.22 -7.73 -21.48
CA LYS A 486 -20.36 -7.01 -20.53
C LYS A 486 -18.98 -6.71 -21.12
N PRO A 487 -18.92 -5.90 -22.19
CA PRO A 487 -17.70 -5.73 -22.96
C PRO A 487 -16.60 -5.07 -22.13
N SER A 488 -15.37 -5.52 -22.32
CA SER A 488 -14.18 -4.81 -21.87
C SER A 488 -13.61 -3.98 -23.01
N ILE A 489 -12.94 -2.88 -22.68
CA ILE A 489 -12.51 -1.85 -23.64
C ILE A 489 -11.04 -1.52 -23.43
N ILE A 490 -10.26 -1.52 -24.52
CA ILE A 490 -8.93 -0.91 -24.57
C ILE A 490 -8.94 0.20 -25.60
N LYS A 491 -8.60 1.43 -25.19
CA LYS A 491 -8.58 2.57 -26.11
C LYS A 491 -7.42 3.53 -25.91
N ASN A 492 -7.06 4.23 -26.98
CA ASN A 492 -5.98 5.23 -27.01
C ASN A 492 -4.65 4.75 -26.41
N SER A 493 -4.40 3.44 -26.41
CA SER A 493 -3.31 2.81 -25.66
C SER A 493 -2.21 2.34 -26.60
N THR A 494 -1.00 2.23 -26.07
CA THR A 494 0.16 1.75 -26.84
C THR A 494 0.75 0.51 -26.21
N VAL A 495 1.06 -0.47 -27.05
CA VAL A 495 1.64 -1.75 -26.67
C VAL A 495 3.00 -1.89 -27.36
N TYR A 496 4.07 -1.98 -26.58
CA TYR A 496 5.45 -2.19 -27.06
C TYR A 496 5.91 -3.60 -26.70
N ILE A 497 6.18 -4.40 -27.73
CA ILE A 497 6.68 -5.76 -27.59
C ILE A 497 8.14 -5.80 -27.96
N ASN A 498 8.99 -5.82 -26.95
CA ASN A 498 10.42 -5.59 -27.07
C ASN A 498 11.24 -6.89 -27.02
N SER A 499 10.66 -8.06 -27.28
CA SER A 499 11.37 -9.34 -27.19
C SER A 499 12.14 -9.68 -28.47
N PRO A 500 13.50 -9.60 -28.49
CA PRO A 500 14.27 -10.10 -29.61
C PRO A 500 14.34 -11.61 -29.48
N SER A 501 13.52 -12.33 -30.22
CA SER A 501 13.78 -13.76 -30.45
C SER A 501 15.11 -13.87 -31.20
N GLY A 502 16.19 -14.17 -30.48
CA GLY A 502 17.44 -14.57 -31.13
C GLY A 502 17.17 -15.77 -32.05
N PRO A 503 17.80 -15.84 -33.24
CA PRO A 503 17.67 -16.98 -34.14
C PRO A 503 18.08 -18.26 -33.37
N GLY A 504 17.13 -19.18 -33.18
CA GLY A 504 17.34 -20.44 -32.47
C GLY A 504 16.60 -20.62 -31.15
N SER A 505 15.93 -19.59 -30.62
CA SER A 505 14.94 -19.83 -29.56
C SER A 505 13.72 -20.54 -30.15
N PRO A 506 13.22 -21.65 -29.57
CA PRO A 506 11.99 -22.27 -30.03
C PRO A 506 10.92 -21.19 -30.13
N ILE A 507 10.31 -21.11 -31.31
CA ILE A 507 9.27 -20.15 -31.67
C ILE A 507 8.08 -20.49 -30.78
N VAL A 508 8.06 -19.97 -29.56
CA VAL A 508 6.82 -19.92 -28.78
C VAL A 508 6.02 -18.83 -29.47
N GLU A 509 5.11 -19.25 -30.34
CA GLU A 509 4.17 -18.40 -31.03
C GLU A 509 3.53 -17.45 -30.02
N THR A 510 4.02 -16.22 -29.96
CA THR A 510 3.55 -15.26 -28.96
C THR A 510 2.27 -14.68 -29.53
N VAL A 511 1.14 -15.25 -29.12
CA VAL A 511 -0.17 -14.62 -29.32
C VAL A 511 -0.18 -13.37 -28.44
N VAL A 512 -0.10 -12.21 -29.10
CA VAL A 512 0.03 -10.90 -28.47
C VAL A 512 -1.25 -10.54 -27.73
N LEU A 513 -2.39 -10.81 -28.35
CA LEU A 513 -3.73 -10.60 -27.84
C LEU A 513 -4.56 -11.70 -28.51
N SER A 514 -5.43 -12.33 -27.73
CA SER A 514 -6.49 -13.22 -28.22
C SER A 514 -7.73 -12.83 -27.45
N ASP A 515 -8.70 -12.23 -28.15
CA ASP A 515 -10.04 -12.02 -27.63
C ASP A 515 -11.04 -12.31 -28.76
N THR A 516 -12.25 -12.71 -28.38
CA THR A 516 -13.39 -12.82 -29.29
C THR A 516 -14.39 -11.66 -29.12
N GLN A 517 -14.19 -10.79 -28.12
CA GLN A 517 -15.18 -9.84 -27.60
C GLN A 517 -14.55 -8.54 -27.02
N LEU A 518 -13.25 -8.29 -27.21
CA LEU A 518 -12.59 -7.05 -26.76
C LEU A 518 -12.99 -5.90 -27.66
N LEU A 519 -13.45 -4.79 -27.09
CA LEU A 519 -13.59 -3.56 -27.85
C LEU A 519 -12.27 -2.80 -27.85
N THR A 520 -11.66 -2.65 -29.03
CA THR A 520 -10.45 -1.84 -29.20
C THR A 520 -10.73 -0.58 -30.00
N SER A 521 -10.07 0.54 -29.66
CA SER A 521 -10.10 1.76 -30.48
C SER A 521 -8.86 2.63 -30.29
N ASN A 522 -8.27 3.12 -31.39
CA ASN A 522 -6.99 3.82 -31.39
C ASN A 522 -5.89 3.04 -30.62
N LEU A 523 -5.89 1.72 -30.72
CA LEU A 523 -4.84 0.87 -30.15
C LEU A 523 -3.62 0.89 -31.09
N LYS A 524 -2.46 1.24 -30.55
CA LYS A 524 -1.18 1.13 -31.27
C LYS A 524 -0.41 -0.06 -30.74
N VAL A 525 -0.04 -1.00 -31.60
CA VAL A 525 0.79 -2.15 -31.25
C VAL A 525 2.08 -2.10 -32.04
N VAL A 526 3.22 -2.21 -31.36
CA VAL A 526 4.56 -2.24 -31.97
C VAL A 526 5.21 -3.58 -31.63
N MET A 527 5.45 -4.42 -32.63
CA MET A 527 5.84 -5.81 -32.45
C MET A 527 7.00 -6.25 -33.37
N TYR A 528 7.67 -7.35 -33.03
CA TYR A 528 8.67 -7.99 -33.89
C TYR A 528 8.02 -8.89 -34.96
N SER A 529 8.72 -9.13 -36.07
CA SER A 529 8.19 -9.68 -37.32
C SER A 529 7.59 -11.09 -37.27
N ASN A 530 7.80 -11.83 -36.19
CA ASN A 530 7.40 -13.23 -36.00
C ASN A 530 6.31 -13.42 -34.94
N GLN A 531 5.67 -12.35 -34.48
CA GLN A 531 4.60 -12.40 -33.49
C GLN A 531 3.22 -12.40 -34.18
N ARG A 532 2.22 -13.01 -33.53
CA ARG A 532 0.84 -13.12 -34.05
C ARG A 532 -0.11 -12.29 -33.20
N TYR A 533 -1.02 -11.58 -33.83
CA TYR A 533 -2.14 -10.93 -33.19
C TYR A 533 -3.43 -11.66 -33.60
N ILE A 534 -4.26 -12.09 -32.64
CA ILE A 534 -5.54 -12.74 -32.91
C ILE A 534 -6.64 -11.82 -32.40
N HIS A 535 -7.48 -11.32 -33.30
CA HIS A 535 -8.59 -10.44 -32.96
C HIS A 535 -9.88 -11.04 -33.50
N ASP A 536 -10.86 -11.22 -32.64
CA ASP A 536 -12.13 -11.87 -32.96
C ASP A 536 -11.95 -13.26 -33.60
N GLY A 537 -10.97 -14.01 -33.09
CA GLY A 537 -10.61 -15.33 -33.62
C GLY A 537 -9.94 -15.31 -35.00
N VAL A 538 -9.69 -14.12 -35.57
CA VAL A 538 -8.97 -13.95 -36.83
C VAL A 538 -7.51 -13.62 -36.55
N GLU A 539 -6.60 -14.43 -37.09
CA GLU A 539 -5.19 -14.09 -37.09
C GLU A 539 -4.95 -12.89 -38.01
N VAL A 540 -4.56 -11.77 -37.43
CA VAL A 540 -4.03 -10.63 -38.16
C VAL A 540 -2.58 -10.96 -38.44
N ALA A 541 -2.32 -11.36 -39.69
CA ALA A 541 -0.97 -11.65 -40.16
C ALA A 541 -0.05 -10.47 -39.80
N GLY A 542 1.04 -10.77 -39.11
CA GLY A 542 2.06 -9.76 -38.80
C GLY A 542 2.44 -9.03 -40.09
N PRO A 543 2.51 -7.69 -40.08
CA PRO A 543 2.66 -6.90 -41.30
C PRO A 543 3.84 -7.43 -42.12
N SER A 544 3.62 -7.83 -43.38
CA SER A 544 4.72 -8.15 -44.31
C SER A 544 5.49 -6.88 -44.72
N GLY A 545 4.88 -5.69 -44.53
CA GLY A 545 5.47 -4.35 -44.64
C GLY A 545 5.62 -3.62 -43.30
N THR A 546 5.57 -2.28 -43.31
CA THR A 546 5.91 -1.43 -42.16
C THR A 546 4.73 -1.20 -41.18
N THR A 547 3.49 -1.17 -41.70
CA THR A 547 2.27 -0.86 -40.92
C THR A 547 1.04 -1.59 -41.48
N THR A 548 0.22 -2.19 -40.61
CA THR A 548 -1.13 -2.73 -40.92
C THR A 548 -2.15 -2.03 -40.02
N SER A 549 -3.37 -1.78 -40.51
CA SER A 549 -4.46 -1.21 -39.72
C SER A 549 -5.67 -2.14 -39.63
N TRP A 550 -6.35 -2.15 -38.48
CA TRP A 550 -7.64 -2.82 -38.28
C TRP A 550 -8.62 -1.84 -37.64
N GLY A 551 -9.60 -1.36 -38.41
CA GLY A 551 -10.43 -0.24 -37.96
C GLY A 551 -9.57 1.00 -37.64
N SER A 552 -9.67 1.49 -36.40
CA SER A 552 -8.83 2.60 -35.88
C SER A 552 -7.47 2.17 -35.33
N ASP A 553 -7.22 0.86 -35.24
CA ASP A 553 -6.04 0.32 -34.58
C ASP A 553 -4.90 0.17 -35.58
N VAL A 554 -3.67 0.37 -35.10
CA VAL A 554 -2.47 0.42 -35.95
C VAL A 554 -1.40 -0.51 -35.40
N PHE A 555 -0.89 -1.38 -36.27
CA PHE A 555 0.11 -2.39 -35.98
C PHE A 555 1.39 -2.06 -36.74
N HIS A 556 2.48 -1.82 -36.02
CA HIS A 556 3.79 -1.51 -36.58
C HIS A 556 4.79 -2.64 -36.35
N ARG A 557 5.69 -2.82 -37.31
CA ARG A 557 6.85 -3.69 -37.18
C ARG A 557 8.06 -2.89 -36.67
N TRP A 558 8.84 -3.45 -35.74
CA TRP A 558 10.09 -2.82 -35.27
C TRP A 558 11.18 -2.63 -36.35
N TYR A 559 11.12 -3.39 -37.45
CA TYR A 559 12.23 -3.54 -38.43
C TYR A 559 12.59 -2.29 -39.25
N ASP A 560 11.86 -1.18 -39.15
CA ASP A 560 12.20 0.07 -39.86
C ASP A 560 13.07 1.04 -39.07
N SER A 561 13.49 0.71 -37.85
CA SER A 561 14.51 1.50 -37.15
C SER A 561 15.91 1.03 -37.58
N PRO A 562 16.73 1.87 -38.25
CA PRO A 562 18.12 1.53 -38.57
C PRO A 562 19.02 1.35 -37.33
N TYR A 563 18.48 1.58 -36.12
CA TYR A 563 19.23 1.56 -34.86
C TYR A 563 19.08 0.26 -34.05
N GLY A 564 18.42 -0.77 -34.59
CA GLY A 564 18.00 -1.93 -33.81
C GLY A 564 16.86 -1.54 -32.86
N GLY A 565 15.99 -2.49 -32.51
CA GLY A 565 14.96 -2.22 -31.50
C GLY A 565 15.60 -1.77 -30.18
N PRO A 566 14.87 -1.01 -29.34
CA PRO A 566 15.40 -0.53 -28.08
C PRO A 566 15.74 -1.73 -27.20
N ASN A 567 17.03 -2.01 -27.09
CA ASN A 567 17.58 -2.96 -26.12
C ASN A 567 17.48 -2.42 -24.68
N GLU A 568 16.62 -1.43 -24.43
CA GLU A 568 16.60 -0.54 -23.28
C GLU A 568 15.14 -0.29 -22.91
N CYS A 569 14.81 -0.40 -21.63
CA CYS A 569 13.44 -0.30 -21.10
C CYS A 569 12.87 1.09 -21.34
N ILE A 570 11.56 1.27 -21.52
CA ILE A 570 11.01 2.62 -21.71
C ILE A 570 11.37 3.54 -20.53
N ASP A 571 11.45 2.98 -19.32
CA ASP A 571 11.90 3.68 -18.11
C ASP A 571 13.38 4.15 -18.17
N SER A 572 14.22 3.45 -18.94
CA SER A 572 15.64 3.82 -19.15
C SER A 572 15.81 5.07 -20.00
N MET A 573 14.87 5.30 -20.93
CA MET A 573 14.85 6.49 -21.78
C MET A 573 14.39 7.74 -21.01
N LEU A 574 13.90 7.58 -19.77
CA LEU A 574 13.32 8.63 -18.94
C LEU A 574 14.24 9.07 -17.79
N THR A 575 15.25 8.27 -17.45
CA THR A 575 16.16 8.47 -16.32
C THR A 575 17.59 8.74 -16.80
N ASP A 576 17.74 9.71 -17.71
CA ASP A 576 19.07 10.08 -18.19
C ASP A 576 19.86 10.76 -17.05
N CYS A 577 20.91 10.08 -16.61
CA CYS A 577 21.88 10.59 -15.67
C CYS A 577 22.72 11.63 -16.40
N ASP A 578 22.43 12.92 -16.17
CA ASP A 578 23.24 14.10 -16.52
C ASP A 578 24.36 13.86 -17.54
N THR A 579 24.03 14.12 -18.81
CA THR A 579 24.92 14.48 -19.94
C THR A 579 25.55 13.39 -20.81
N LEU A 580 25.41 13.61 -22.14
CA LEU A 580 26.20 13.12 -23.29
C LEU A 580 25.79 11.80 -23.96
N LEU A 581 24.60 11.78 -24.58
CA LEU A 581 24.41 11.10 -25.87
C LEU A 581 23.79 12.09 -26.88
N PRO A 582 24.10 11.97 -28.19
CA PRO A 582 23.54 12.85 -29.20
C PRO A 582 22.02 12.63 -29.30
N PRO A 583 21.25 13.66 -29.71
CA PRO A 583 19.80 13.69 -29.54
C PRO A 583 19.14 12.59 -30.37
N ILE A 584 18.75 11.50 -29.70
CA ILE A 584 17.76 10.57 -30.23
C ILE A 584 16.41 11.28 -30.16
N ASP A 585 15.71 11.25 -31.29
CA ASP A 585 14.53 12.05 -31.65
C ASP A 585 13.69 12.54 -30.47
N SER A 586 13.87 13.83 -30.15
CA SER A 586 13.12 14.56 -29.13
C SER A 586 11.60 14.49 -29.31
N ASN A 587 11.08 14.03 -30.46
CA ASN A 587 9.65 13.81 -30.66
C ASN A 587 9.14 12.49 -30.04
N LEU A 588 9.97 11.45 -29.93
CA LEU A 588 9.55 10.15 -29.38
C LEU A 588 9.49 10.22 -27.85
N THR A 589 10.50 10.79 -27.21
CA THR A 589 10.55 10.99 -25.75
C THR A 589 9.53 12.03 -25.28
N ASN A 590 9.26 13.07 -26.08
CA ASN A 590 8.16 14.01 -25.81
C ASN A 590 6.77 13.43 -26.09
N ALA A 591 6.61 12.51 -27.07
CA ALA A 591 5.36 11.79 -27.28
C ALA A 591 5.07 10.78 -26.15
N MET A 592 6.11 10.17 -25.59
CA MET A 592 5.99 9.19 -24.48
C MET A 592 5.73 9.88 -23.13
N ARG A 593 6.34 11.04 -22.85
CA ARG A 593 5.93 11.92 -21.74
C ARG A 593 4.52 12.47 -21.95
N LYS A 594 4.13 12.84 -23.17
CA LYS A 594 2.75 13.28 -23.48
C LYS A 594 1.71 12.14 -23.46
N GLY A 595 2.12 10.87 -23.51
CA GLY A 595 1.25 9.71 -23.46
C GLY A 595 0.92 9.27 -22.03
N ALA A 596 1.95 9.11 -21.19
CA ALA A 596 1.82 8.63 -19.81
C ALA A 596 1.59 9.75 -18.77
N LEU A 597 1.99 11.00 -19.06
CA LEU A 597 1.64 12.18 -18.25
C LEU A 597 0.58 13.04 -18.94
N LYS A 598 -0.50 12.42 -19.41
CA LYS A 598 -1.76 13.16 -19.67
C LYS A 598 -2.44 13.55 -18.35
N SER A 599 -1.71 14.16 -17.41
CA SER A 599 -2.33 14.96 -16.35
C SER A 599 -3.12 16.08 -17.06
N THR A 600 -4.44 15.97 -17.10
CA THR A 600 -5.38 17.00 -17.59
C THR A 600 -5.06 17.69 -18.93
N ALA A 601 -4.13 17.19 -19.76
CA ALA A 601 -3.68 17.90 -20.96
C ALA A 601 -4.75 17.98 -22.08
N ASN A 602 -5.87 17.29 -21.93
CA ASN A 602 -7.05 17.52 -22.78
C ASN A 602 -7.88 18.74 -22.34
N ALA A 603 -7.54 19.42 -21.24
CA ALA A 603 -8.29 20.53 -20.68
C ALA A 603 -7.64 21.90 -20.90
N GLY A 604 -6.41 21.97 -21.41
CA GLY A 604 -5.68 23.23 -21.59
C GLY A 604 -5.28 23.92 -20.28
N TYR A 605 -5.39 23.25 -19.12
CA TYR A 605 -4.97 23.74 -17.80
C TYR A 605 -4.60 22.63 -16.79
N GLN A 606 -3.99 23.04 -15.68
CA GLN A 606 -3.65 22.23 -14.52
C GLN A 606 -3.99 22.98 -13.22
N LEU A 607 -4.53 22.28 -12.23
CA LEU A 607 -4.86 22.80 -10.90
C LEU A 607 -3.98 22.11 -9.84
N TYR A 608 -3.28 22.86 -8.98
CA TYR A 608 -2.43 22.28 -7.94
C TYR A 608 -2.25 23.20 -6.71
N PRO A 609 -2.24 22.68 -5.47
CA PRO A 609 -2.62 21.33 -5.07
C PRO A 609 -4.16 21.17 -5.02
N ASN A 610 -4.67 19.97 -5.30
CA ASN A 610 -6.07 19.58 -5.02
C ASN A 610 -6.06 18.18 -4.34
N PRO A 611 -6.45 18.06 -3.06
CA PRO A 611 -7.01 19.11 -2.21
C PRO A 611 -6.00 20.23 -1.91
N ALA A 612 -6.50 21.45 -1.81
CA ALA A 612 -5.70 22.62 -1.52
C ALA A 612 -5.46 22.76 -0.02
N ARG A 613 -4.21 23.02 0.38
CA ARG A 613 -3.84 23.28 1.78
C ARG A 613 -3.81 24.79 2.05
N ALA A 614 -4.38 25.20 3.19
CA ALA A 614 -4.33 26.59 3.68
C ALA A 614 -4.92 27.65 2.71
N ASN A 615 -6.10 27.37 2.15
CA ASN A 615 -6.83 28.31 1.26
C ASN A 615 -6.06 28.74 0.00
N ARG A 616 -5.06 27.95 -0.41
CA ARG A 616 -4.19 28.24 -1.53
C ARG A 616 -4.23 27.14 -2.60
N PHE A 617 -4.47 27.55 -3.84
CA PHE A 617 -4.31 26.70 -5.02
C PHE A 617 -3.76 27.52 -6.18
N ASP A 618 -3.13 26.87 -7.13
CA ASP A 618 -2.60 27.48 -8.36
C ASP A 618 -3.37 26.92 -9.56
N LEU A 619 -3.75 27.80 -10.48
CA LEU A 619 -4.29 27.45 -11.79
C LEU A 619 -3.24 27.79 -12.85
N ARG A 620 -2.72 26.75 -13.51
CA ARG A 620 -1.77 26.88 -14.60
C ARG A 620 -2.48 26.67 -15.93
N ASN A 621 -2.40 27.66 -16.81
CA ASN A 621 -2.85 27.53 -18.18
C ASN A 621 -1.75 26.79 -18.99
N LEU A 622 -2.15 25.74 -19.70
CA LEU A 622 -1.26 24.90 -20.51
C LEU A 622 -1.44 25.14 -22.02
N ASP A 623 -2.36 26.02 -22.40
CA ASP A 623 -2.61 26.45 -23.77
C ASP A 623 -2.00 27.85 -24.00
N GLY A 624 -1.76 28.21 -25.26
CA GLY A 624 -1.36 29.55 -25.68
C GLY A 624 -2.51 30.55 -25.72
N THR A 625 -3.75 30.09 -25.56
CA THR A 625 -4.94 30.95 -25.48
C THR A 625 -5.22 31.43 -24.06
N VAL A 626 -6.00 32.51 -23.90
CA VAL A 626 -6.43 32.99 -22.58
C VAL A 626 -7.48 32.03 -22.01
N LEU A 627 -7.28 31.62 -20.76
CA LEU A 627 -8.21 30.83 -19.97
C LEU A 627 -9.00 31.76 -19.05
N TYR A 628 -10.32 31.72 -19.09
CA TYR A 628 -11.17 32.41 -18.12
C TYR A 628 -11.61 31.44 -17.04
N PHE A 629 -11.71 31.91 -15.80
CA PHE A 629 -12.20 31.10 -14.70
C PHE A 629 -13.23 31.85 -13.85
N GLU A 630 -14.08 31.08 -13.20
CA GLU A 630 -15.03 31.52 -12.20
C GLU A 630 -15.07 30.48 -11.07
N LEU A 631 -14.61 30.87 -9.89
CA LEU A 631 -14.72 30.07 -8.68
C LEU A 631 -16.09 30.31 -8.05
N LEU A 632 -16.82 29.24 -7.81
CA LEU A 632 -18.17 29.21 -7.26
C LEU A 632 -18.16 28.48 -5.91
N SER A 633 -19.01 28.91 -4.98
CA SER A 633 -19.35 28.12 -3.80
C SER A 633 -20.22 26.91 -4.17
N ALA A 634 -20.42 25.99 -3.22
CA ALA A 634 -21.26 24.81 -3.41
C ALA A 634 -22.71 25.12 -3.86
N ASN A 635 -23.25 26.29 -3.51
CA ASN A 635 -24.58 26.76 -3.95
C ASN A 635 -24.56 27.57 -5.26
N GLY A 636 -23.44 27.58 -6.00
CA GLY A 636 -23.30 28.27 -7.28
C GLY A 636 -23.07 29.78 -7.19
N ARG A 637 -22.84 30.36 -6.00
CA ARG A 637 -22.50 31.79 -5.87
C ARG A 637 -21.08 32.04 -6.35
N SER A 638 -20.90 32.99 -7.27
CA SER A 638 -19.59 33.45 -7.72
C SER A 638 -18.79 34.08 -6.57
N ILE A 639 -17.59 33.55 -6.35
CA ILE A 639 -16.63 33.97 -5.31
C ILE A 639 -15.52 34.81 -5.94
N ALA A 640 -14.94 34.31 -7.03
CA ALA A 640 -13.84 34.96 -7.73
C ALA A 640 -13.95 34.69 -9.23
N ARG A 641 -13.52 35.63 -10.05
CA ARG A 641 -13.47 35.48 -11.51
C ARG A 641 -12.23 36.16 -12.06
N GLY A 642 -11.72 35.66 -13.18
CA GLY A 642 -10.55 36.26 -13.81
C GLY A 642 -10.12 35.48 -15.04
N SER A 643 -8.88 35.75 -15.46
CA SER A 643 -8.27 35.08 -16.59
C SER A 643 -6.80 34.77 -16.33
N VAL A 644 -6.34 33.61 -16.78
CA VAL A 644 -4.94 33.18 -16.77
C VAL A 644 -4.42 33.26 -18.21
N ALA A 645 -3.39 34.07 -18.42
CA ALA A 645 -2.75 34.20 -19.74
C ALA A 645 -2.17 32.85 -20.19
N GLY A 646 -2.02 32.66 -21.50
CA GLY A 646 -1.50 31.42 -22.07
C GLY A 646 -0.13 31.06 -21.48
N TYR A 647 0.06 29.78 -21.16
CA TYR A 647 1.28 29.23 -20.54
C TYR A 647 1.71 29.87 -19.19
N THR A 648 0.84 30.62 -18.52
CA THR A 648 1.14 31.21 -17.20
C THR A 648 0.46 30.46 -16.06
N THR A 649 0.96 30.70 -14.84
CA THR A 649 0.36 30.20 -13.60
C THR A 649 -0.17 31.37 -12.80
N GLN A 650 -1.42 31.26 -12.33
CA GLN A 650 -2.01 32.19 -11.38
C GLN A 650 -2.24 31.50 -10.05
N GLY A 651 -1.61 32.02 -9.00
CA GLY A 651 -1.86 31.59 -7.63
C GLY A 651 -3.08 32.27 -7.03
N PHE A 652 -3.90 31.49 -6.34
CA PHE A 652 -5.05 31.94 -5.58
C PHE A 652 -4.73 31.82 -4.11
N ASN A 653 -4.80 32.93 -3.40
CA ASN A 653 -4.78 32.95 -1.94
C ASN A 653 -6.13 33.54 -1.50
N LEU A 654 -7.01 32.68 -1.00
CA LEU A 654 -8.39 33.04 -0.66
C LEU A 654 -8.65 32.81 0.83
N PRO A 655 -7.98 33.56 1.73
CA PRO A 655 -8.03 33.34 3.17
C PRO A 655 -9.45 33.45 3.74
N GLN A 656 -10.38 34.07 3.02
CA GLN A 656 -11.80 34.18 3.35
C GLN A 656 -12.61 32.90 3.15
N LEU A 657 -12.05 31.87 2.51
CA LEU A 657 -12.75 30.60 2.30
C LEU A 657 -12.61 29.70 3.52
N SER A 658 -13.73 29.15 3.96
CA SER A 658 -13.76 28.08 4.95
C SER A 658 -13.48 26.74 4.27
N ALA A 659 -13.06 25.74 5.05
CA ALA A 659 -13.04 24.35 4.59
C ALA A 659 -14.40 23.97 3.97
N GLY A 660 -14.39 23.26 2.85
CA GLY A 660 -15.61 22.97 2.09
C GLY A 660 -15.37 22.63 0.62
N ILE A 661 -16.49 22.44 -0.10
CA ILE A 661 -16.49 22.11 -1.53
C ILE A 661 -16.76 23.38 -2.34
N TYR A 662 -15.94 23.60 -3.36
CA TYR A 662 -16.03 24.71 -4.30
C TYR A 662 -15.98 24.18 -5.72
N TYR A 663 -16.46 24.96 -6.68
CA TYR A 663 -16.44 24.61 -8.09
C TYR A 663 -15.68 25.66 -8.88
N LEU A 664 -14.62 25.26 -9.57
CA LEU A 664 -13.88 26.12 -10.48
C LEU A 664 -14.38 25.89 -11.90
N LYS A 665 -15.24 26.79 -12.38
CA LYS A 665 -15.69 26.83 -13.76
C LYS A 665 -14.60 27.45 -14.62
N ILE A 666 -14.19 26.77 -15.68
CA ILE A 666 -13.13 27.19 -16.58
C ILE A 666 -13.70 27.29 -18.00
N ILE A 667 -13.44 28.40 -18.66
CA ILE A 667 -13.87 28.69 -20.03
C ILE A 667 -12.60 28.92 -20.85
N GLN A 668 -12.37 28.07 -21.84
CA GLN A 668 -11.20 28.14 -22.70
C GLN A 668 -11.60 27.87 -24.15
N ALA A 669 -11.27 28.81 -25.03
CA ALA A 669 -11.85 28.89 -26.37
C ALA A 669 -13.40 28.79 -26.31
N ASN A 670 -13.97 27.66 -26.75
CA ASN A 670 -15.42 27.39 -26.77
C ASN A 670 -15.85 26.28 -25.79
N ALA A 671 -14.93 25.77 -24.95
CA ALA A 671 -15.22 24.72 -23.99
C ALA A 671 -15.45 25.31 -22.60
N VAL A 672 -16.50 24.82 -21.92
CA VAL A 672 -16.76 25.10 -20.51
C VAL A 672 -16.52 23.82 -19.70
N ARG A 673 -15.73 23.92 -18.65
CA ARG A 673 -15.43 22.83 -17.71
C ARG A 673 -15.70 23.27 -16.29
N VAL A 674 -15.99 22.33 -15.41
CA VAL A 674 -16.23 22.60 -13.99
C VAL A 674 -15.44 21.58 -13.18
N GLU A 675 -14.49 22.08 -12.39
CA GLU A 675 -13.65 21.25 -11.51
C GLU A 675 -14.11 21.38 -10.06
N LYS A 676 -14.10 20.27 -9.32
CA LYS A 676 -14.39 20.26 -7.89
C LYS A 676 -13.10 20.54 -7.11
N ILE A 677 -13.12 21.58 -6.28
CA ILE A 677 -12.05 21.92 -5.35
C ILE A 677 -12.52 21.57 -3.94
N VAL A 678 -11.70 20.81 -3.21
CA VAL A 678 -11.93 20.54 -1.78
C VAL A 678 -10.90 21.33 -0.98
N LEU A 679 -11.37 22.30 -0.20
CA LEU A 679 -10.55 23.01 0.79
C LEU A 679 -10.61 22.24 2.10
N GLN A 680 -9.45 21.77 2.56
CA GLN A 680 -9.30 21.16 3.87
C GLN A 680 -9.00 22.23 4.94
N PRO A 681 -9.39 22.00 6.21
CA PRO A 681 -9.12 22.91 7.33
C PRO A 681 -7.66 23.34 7.47
#